data_AF-A0A964XYA3-F1
#
_entry.id   AF-A0A964XYA3-F1
#
_cell.length_a   1.000
_cell.length_b   1.000
_cell.length_c   1.000
_cell.angle_alpha   90.00
_cell.angle_beta   90.00
_cell.angle_gamma   90.00
#
_symmetry.space_group_name_H-M   'P 1'
#
loop_
_entity.id
_entity.type
_entity.pdbx_description
1 polymer ?
#
loop_
_entity_poly.entity_id
_entity_poly.type
_entity_poly.pdbx_seq_one_letter_code
_entity_poly.pdbx_strand_id
1 'polypeptide(L)'
;MSFFTALTGLKAATSALGVTSNNIANAGTVGFKRSRTDFGDIFATSPLQNASTTIGQGVALKQVTQQFSQGNVAFSANTLDLAITGDGFFPLKSPDGLQSIYTRNGSFMMNDQYNVVNSSGQRLLAASVDSSGKANLDELSVLTIPQKTSGQARETSLIQLGLNFPADAKVVGGDFDRNDPTTYNKSTALTVYDAGGNSYLATVYYVKTQNASQASPTNKWQTYVYVGETLVGAALQQATNSSGEKLYVNQYGQLEPESKVSDQLVNAKTMSFHLDDLTDVRTSTPATVTGGTASNLGTLPGEGVNFSQYNAHQLTDMFTIDVDDTGTPVSIGLEHLAGKNVTLSGAQIAQELTNVINQKLGDGKYFNFTSNPTFKVVTTDPNTGVTLSTKTINLGSLTDTNGVSVLKNTTAADYPNFPSMTSEEVSKLINDQLYTADNSKVVIENSSGVGANFGGFTLKYTTPGNPGYSHPIVLGSSASFLKASSLTDMATKLQADLNNSSLNTYTETQGNNQVVVSFSDNRFSVKVADNGLDLIITDKQGGTITKSGTGFNATSTLPNGAVQLVSPLTSGTYFKGFNLVYTDGNTAQAIQLDDTASFLDATSLSDMATKLETDLNTDPSLGNTSEAASVQFVALTAGQFVELGGLKFTAGANGATADEVAAAFANLAEGATTGPGTAKGSYTGTLNGYATGAANNTDQVVFTSTAVGDITDLAESQGSTVGAITVTDGGAGVTFEVTVSGTNLVITPSAGVTVVASGTDFVSGVTYPRGTVSTPSSAVTTQYDPVSQQFVFAPPTGATMSLTGGPNLLMGMSSASLTQDPNLTTLSATSYPQGAYIRDAKLQRFGMTVTYDSVNQNFVFTSGTSGDMSSISVVPTTDIENLALTKLGLVESTPAGIPINYSVETTATALRGLASNPAVMTGTPIGINVNNTFSVDVSNNKFVVSVDNVQGTVVLEPKSNYTLDTFIQALEDGINRLTGPSAGAGLTGPSVSGVKVSYDGATNSLKFTTGTSGEDSFIKVTGDALWGLSSVQAGRGATSTWIKPTQFTQVANGVPVAQYIDKYGNETASADGFTALPAWSPVYLDRGELTFNTAGGLISPTTGSKLDTIYLPDGKGSLSINIDYSKSTQYTSPFAVLSQSQDGAPEGDLVGLSIADDGLVNASYSNGTQQSLGKIVLANFSNPAGLRQIGNSSFYASYASGSAKIGEAGSAGFGTVRSGATESANVDLTAELVDLITEQRNFQASAKAIETDATLTQTIIQIRA
;
A
#
# COMPACT_ATOMS: atom_id res chain seq x y z
N MET A 1 54.09 87.22 -89.30
CA MET A 1 53.75 86.09 -88.41
C MET A 1 55.07 85.47 -87.99
N SER A 2 55.31 85.25 -86.70
CA SER A 2 56.56 84.62 -86.26
C SER A 2 56.63 83.19 -86.77
N PHE A 3 57.77 82.77 -87.35
CA PHE A 3 58.07 81.39 -87.73
C PHE A 3 57.68 80.38 -86.63
N PHE A 4 57.87 80.75 -85.36
CA PHE A 4 57.52 79.91 -84.20
C PHE A 4 56.02 79.64 -84.05
N THR A 5 55.16 80.62 -84.34
CA THR A 5 53.69 80.46 -84.28
C THR A 5 53.20 79.52 -85.39
N ALA A 6 53.77 79.62 -86.59
CA ALA A 6 53.42 78.73 -87.70
C ALA A 6 53.98 77.31 -87.50
N LEU A 7 55.18 77.17 -86.93
CA LEU A 7 55.78 75.88 -86.60
C LEU A 7 55.00 75.14 -85.51
N THR A 8 54.54 75.85 -84.48
CA THR A 8 53.72 75.27 -83.40
C THR A 8 52.32 74.88 -83.90
N GLY A 9 51.70 75.70 -84.76
CA GLY A 9 50.48 75.33 -85.49
C GLY A 9 50.64 74.10 -86.39
N LEU A 10 51.75 74.01 -87.14
CA LEU A 10 52.06 72.84 -87.98
C LEU A 10 52.22 71.56 -87.14
N LYS A 11 52.91 71.63 -86.00
CA LYS A 11 53.07 70.51 -85.06
C LYS A 11 51.73 70.08 -84.42
N ALA A 12 50.87 71.04 -84.09
CA ALA A 12 49.53 70.77 -83.58
C ALA A 12 48.67 70.05 -84.63
N ALA A 13 48.62 70.57 -85.87
CA ALA A 13 47.89 69.93 -86.98
C ALA A 13 48.43 68.52 -87.29
N THR A 14 49.75 68.32 -87.24
CA THR A 14 50.37 66.99 -87.40
C THR A 14 49.91 66.01 -86.32
N SER A 15 49.80 66.47 -85.07
CA SER A 15 49.33 65.64 -83.95
C SER A 15 47.84 65.32 -84.05
N ALA A 16 47.01 66.30 -84.43
CA ALA A 16 45.59 66.11 -84.68
C ALA A 16 45.36 65.10 -85.82
N LEU A 17 46.08 65.26 -86.95
CA LEU A 17 46.05 64.31 -88.06
C LEU A 17 46.42 62.90 -87.64
N GLY A 18 47.43 62.74 -86.79
CA GLY A 18 47.84 61.44 -86.25
C GLY A 18 46.74 60.78 -85.42
N VAL A 19 46.08 61.54 -84.55
CA VAL A 19 44.99 61.04 -83.70
C VAL A 19 43.74 60.71 -84.51
N THR A 20 43.30 61.59 -85.41
CA THR A 20 42.15 61.36 -86.30
C THR A 20 42.40 60.17 -87.23
N SER A 21 43.60 60.03 -87.79
CA SER A 21 43.97 58.86 -88.60
C SER A 21 43.91 57.57 -87.79
N ASN A 22 44.36 57.60 -86.54
CA ASN A 22 44.29 56.43 -85.64
C ASN A 22 42.83 56.08 -85.27
N ASN A 23 41.96 57.07 -85.08
CA ASN A 23 40.53 56.84 -84.84
C ASN A 23 39.88 56.16 -86.06
N ILE A 24 40.12 56.66 -87.27
CA ILE A 24 39.57 56.07 -88.51
C ILE A 24 40.06 54.63 -88.68
N ALA A 25 41.35 54.39 -88.48
CA ALA A 25 41.93 53.05 -88.60
C ALA A 25 41.33 52.04 -87.62
N ASN A 26 40.88 52.50 -86.45
CA ASN A 26 40.31 51.66 -85.40
C ASN A 26 38.78 51.72 -85.30
N ALA A 27 38.08 52.36 -86.25
CA ALA A 27 36.62 52.45 -86.21
C ALA A 27 35.92 51.08 -86.29
N GLY A 28 36.58 50.07 -86.86
CA GLY A 28 36.11 48.67 -86.88
C GLY A 28 36.55 47.83 -85.68
N THR A 29 37.38 48.37 -84.78
CA THR A 29 37.92 47.63 -83.64
C THR A 29 36.91 47.61 -82.49
N VAL A 30 36.50 46.42 -82.06
CA VAL A 30 35.59 46.22 -80.91
C VAL A 30 36.18 46.85 -79.64
N GLY A 31 35.37 47.59 -78.90
CA GLY A 31 35.73 48.24 -77.64
C GLY A 31 36.68 49.43 -77.78
N PHE A 32 37.04 49.86 -79.00
CA PHE A 32 37.92 51.02 -79.20
C PHE A 32 37.23 52.33 -78.78
N LYS A 33 38.00 53.21 -78.13
CA LYS A 33 37.53 54.52 -77.67
C LYS A 33 38.21 55.63 -78.45
N ARG A 34 37.42 56.58 -78.95
CA ARG A 34 37.83 57.73 -79.75
C ARG A 34 38.82 58.58 -78.95
N SER A 35 39.94 58.90 -79.56
CA SER A 35 40.96 59.79 -79.01
C SER A 35 40.74 61.22 -79.52
N ARG A 36 40.93 62.23 -78.67
CA ARG A 36 40.89 63.65 -79.05
C ARG A 36 42.18 64.36 -78.62
N THR A 37 42.68 65.24 -79.47
CA THR A 37 43.79 66.14 -79.11
C THR A 37 43.27 67.36 -78.38
N ASP A 38 43.81 67.62 -77.19
CA ASP A 38 43.57 68.85 -76.44
C ASP A 38 44.76 69.78 -76.63
N PHE A 39 44.49 70.97 -77.18
CA PHE A 39 45.50 72.00 -77.43
C PHE A 39 45.43 73.11 -76.38
N GLY A 40 46.59 73.62 -76.00
CA GLY A 40 46.73 74.82 -75.17
C GLY A 40 47.48 75.91 -75.93
N ASP A 41 47.13 77.17 -75.69
CA ASP A 41 47.90 78.30 -76.19
C ASP A 41 49.27 78.38 -75.50
N ILE A 42 50.27 78.87 -76.24
CA ILE A 42 51.60 79.14 -75.69
C ILE A 42 51.66 80.65 -75.41
N PHE A 43 51.64 81.01 -74.13
CA PHE A 43 51.89 82.38 -73.67
C PHE A 43 53.25 82.48 -72.98
N ALA A 44 54.09 83.40 -73.46
CA ALA A 44 55.34 83.76 -72.80
C ALA A 44 55.11 85.06 -72.02
N THR A 45 54.56 84.97 -70.80
CA THR A 45 54.45 86.12 -69.89
C THR A 45 55.36 85.89 -68.69
N SER A 46 56.34 86.78 -68.48
CA SER A 46 56.92 86.99 -67.16
C SER A 46 55.83 87.59 -66.25
N PRO A 47 55.69 87.21 -64.96
CA PRO A 47 54.61 87.65 -64.06
C PRO A 47 54.42 89.17 -63.90
N LEU A 48 55.34 89.98 -64.44
CA LEU A 48 55.35 91.45 -64.37
C LEU A 48 54.93 92.14 -65.69
N GLN A 49 54.55 91.42 -66.74
CA GLN A 49 54.09 92.00 -68.02
C GLN A 49 52.57 91.91 -68.20
N ASN A 50 51.97 93.00 -68.72
CA ASN A 50 50.53 93.19 -68.87
C ASN A 50 49.99 92.32 -70.02
N ALA A 51 49.08 91.38 -69.73
CA ALA A 51 48.58 90.38 -70.70
C ALA A 51 47.84 90.97 -71.92
N SER A 52 47.41 92.24 -71.85
CA SER A 52 46.69 92.96 -72.92
C SER A 52 47.56 93.33 -74.14
N THR A 53 48.89 93.37 -74.01
CA THR A 53 49.79 93.84 -75.07
C THR A 53 50.67 92.75 -75.69
N THR A 54 50.53 91.48 -75.28
CA THR A 54 51.42 90.39 -75.71
C THR A 54 50.69 89.42 -76.63
N ILE A 55 51.20 89.26 -77.85
CA ILE A 55 50.66 88.34 -78.86
C ILE A 55 51.06 86.90 -78.50
N GLY A 56 50.13 85.95 -78.58
CA GLY A 56 50.38 84.54 -78.30
C GLY A 56 51.46 83.92 -79.20
N GLN A 57 52.27 83.01 -78.65
CA GLN A 57 53.42 82.37 -79.33
C GLN A 57 53.04 81.10 -80.10
N GLY A 58 51.75 80.79 -80.20
CA GLY A 58 51.20 79.65 -80.93
C GLY A 58 50.49 78.65 -80.03
N VAL A 59 50.57 77.38 -80.37
CA VAL A 59 49.77 76.31 -79.76
C VAL A 59 50.61 75.06 -79.47
N ALA A 60 50.40 74.41 -78.33
CA ALA A 60 51.04 73.15 -77.97
C ALA A 60 49.98 72.07 -77.71
N LEU A 61 50.30 70.83 -78.07
CA LEU A 61 49.53 69.67 -77.62
C LEU A 61 49.69 69.53 -76.11
N LYS A 62 48.59 69.66 -75.37
CA LYS A 62 48.58 69.47 -73.92
C LYS A 62 48.53 67.99 -73.57
N GLN A 63 47.63 67.26 -74.23
CA GLN A 63 47.42 65.82 -74.03
C GLN A 63 46.53 65.24 -75.13
N VAL A 64 46.54 63.92 -75.26
CA VAL A 64 45.55 63.16 -76.03
C VAL A 64 44.62 62.47 -75.03
N THR A 65 43.34 62.84 -75.02
CA THR A 65 42.35 62.29 -74.09
C THR A 65 41.48 61.25 -74.77
N GLN A 66 41.21 60.15 -74.07
CA GLN A 66 40.26 59.14 -74.52
C GLN A 66 38.84 59.54 -74.16
N GLN A 67 37.92 59.40 -75.11
CA GLN A 67 36.50 59.65 -74.92
C GLN A 67 35.78 58.32 -74.68
N PHE A 68 35.28 58.13 -73.46
CA PHE A 68 34.68 56.86 -73.01
C PHE A 68 33.16 56.76 -73.24
N SER A 69 32.59 57.58 -74.15
CA SER A 69 31.18 57.42 -74.53
C SER A 69 30.91 56.02 -75.09
N GLN A 70 29.69 55.53 -74.90
CA GLN A 70 29.25 54.20 -75.34
C GLN A 70 29.21 54.12 -76.88
N GLY A 71 29.75 53.03 -77.44
CA GLY A 71 29.58 52.69 -78.86
C GLY A 71 28.32 51.85 -79.12
N ASN A 72 28.00 51.59 -80.39
CA ASN A 72 26.85 50.75 -80.73
C ASN A 72 27.04 49.30 -80.25
N VAL A 73 26.01 48.70 -79.67
CA VAL A 73 26.04 47.29 -79.22
C VAL A 73 25.60 46.40 -80.38
N ALA A 74 26.49 45.50 -80.82
CA ALA A 74 26.22 44.54 -81.90
C ALA A 74 25.99 43.14 -81.33
N PHE A 75 24.93 42.46 -81.76
CA PHE A 75 24.62 41.10 -81.32
C PHE A 75 25.57 40.06 -81.96
N SER A 76 25.88 39.01 -81.21
CA SER A 76 26.69 37.86 -81.59
C SER A 76 25.96 36.56 -81.27
N ALA A 77 26.30 35.48 -82.00
CA ALA A 77 25.81 34.14 -81.70
C ALA A 77 26.58 33.45 -80.56
N ASN A 78 27.73 33.99 -80.13
CA ASN A 78 28.55 33.42 -79.06
C ASN A 78 28.18 34.02 -77.70
N THR A 79 27.86 33.19 -76.71
CA THR A 79 27.48 33.64 -75.37
C THR A 79 28.60 34.35 -74.61
N LEU A 80 29.86 34.04 -74.91
CA LEU A 80 31.05 34.66 -74.31
C LEU A 80 31.43 36.01 -74.94
N ASP A 81 30.74 36.44 -76.01
CA ASP A 81 30.83 37.82 -76.45
C ASP A 81 29.98 38.68 -75.50
N LEU A 82 30.63 39.59 -74.78
CA LEU A 82 30.03 40.44 -73.76
C LEU A 82 30.10 41.91 -74.14
N ALA A 83 29.01 42.64 -73.91
CA ALA A 83 28.97 44.09 -74.03
C ALA A 83 28.57 44.73 -72.70
N ILE A 84 29.22 45.83 -72.34
CA ILE A 84 28.80 46.65 -71.20
C ILE A 84 27.84 47.71 -71.73
N THR A 85 26.66 47.83 -71.12
CA THR A 85 25.73 48.94 -71.37
C THR A 85 25.78 49.90 -70.19
N GLY A 86 26.43 51.04 -70.38
CA GLY A 86 26.66 52.05 -69.33
C GLY A 86 28.13 52.17 -68.93
N ASP A 87 28.38 52.64 -67.71
CA ASP A 87 29.73 52.89 -67.19
C ASP A 87 30.41 51.61 -66.67
N GLY A 88 31.75 51.58 -66.67
CA GLY A 88 32.53 50.43 -66.17
C GLY A 88 33.43 49.78 -67.22
N PHE A 89 34.25 48.81 -66.82
CA PHE A 89 35.23 48.11 -67.66
C PHE A 89 35.33 46.67 -67.19
N PHE A 90 35.62 45.73 -68.09
CA PHE A 90 35.95 44.37 -67.68
C PHE A 90 37.35 44.34 -67.04
N PRO A 91 37.48 43.91 -65.77
CA PRO A 91 38.77 43.71 -65.14
C PRO A 91 39.35 42.37 -65.58
N LEU A 92 40.55 42.43 -66.15
CA LEU A 92 41.32 41.28 -66.61
C LEU A 92 42.63 41.17 -65.82
N LYS A 93 43.19 39.96 -65.76
CA LYS A 93 44.58 39.72 -65.39
C LYS A 93 45.43 39.40 -66.60
N SER A 94 46.66 39.91 -66.60
CA SER A 94 47.67 39.51 -67.58
C SER A 94 47.92 37.99 -67.56
N PRO A 95 48.46 37.40 -68.64
CA PRO A 95 48.72 35.96 -68.70
C PRO A 95 49.61 35.42 -67.58
N ASP A 96 50.51 36.26 -67.05
CA ASP A 96 51.39 35.99 -65.89
C ASP A 96 50.71 36.21 -64.52
N GLY A 97 49.47 36.71 -64.50
CA GLY A 97 48.68 36.99 -63.30
C GLY A 97 49.05 38.25 -62.53
N LEU A 98 50.14 38.94 -62.90
CA LEU A 98 50.73 40.00 -62.08
C LEU A 98 50.04 41.36 -62.24
N GLN A 99 49.49 41.67 -63.42
CA GLN A 99 48.99 43.00 -63.75
C GLN A 99 47.48 42.99 -63.97
N SER A 100 46.79 43.98 -63.41
CA SER A 100 45.36 44.19 -63.66
C SER A 100 45.17 45.11 -64.86
N ILE A 101 44.40 44.64 -65.85
CA ILE A 101 44.14 45.29 -67.12
C ILE A 101 42.64 45.55 -67.21
N TYR A 102 42.24 46.69 -67.77
CA TYR A 102 40.84 47.06 -67.92
C TYR A 102 40.52 47.25 -69.38
N THR A 103 39.39 46.69 -69.84
CA THR A 103 38.99 46.80 -71.24
C THR A 103 37.49 46.98 -71.41
N ARG A 104 37.10 47.56 -72.54
CA ARG A 104 35.72 47.58 -73.04
C ARG A 104 35.44 46.53 -74.10
N ASN A 105 36.48 45.88 -74.61
CA ASN A 105 36.31 44.79 -75.55
C ASN A 105 35.93 43.53 -74.78
N GLY A 106 34.71 43.07 -74.99
CA GLY A 106 34.23 41.83 -74.41
C GLY A 106 34.18 40.65 -75.37
N SER A 107 34.98 40.65 -76.44
CA SER A 107 35.21 39.45 -77.24
C SER A 107 36.09 38.47 -76.47
N PHE A 108 35.45 37.56 -75.73
CA PHE A 108 36.12 36.53 -74.94
C PHE A 108 35.99 35.14 -75.56
N MET A 109 36.97 34.30 -75.27
CA MET A 109 37.04 32.90 -75.67
C MET A 109 37.52 32.05 -74.48
N MET A 110 37.30 30.75 -74.53
CA MET A 110 37.83 29.83 -73.53
C MET A 110 39.18 29.28 -73.99
N ASN A 111 40.19 29.26 -73.12
CA ASN A 111 41.49 28.63 -73.41
C ASN A 111 41.54 27.16 -72.97
N ASP A 112 42.65 26.45 -73.26
CA ASP A 112 42.86 25.04 -72.89
C ASP A 112 42.82 24.76 -71.37
N GLN A 113 42.96 25.81 -70.55
CA GLN A 113 42.84 25.75 -69.09
C GLN A 113 41.43 26.11 -68.62
N TYR A 114 40.47 26.21 -69.54
CA TYR A 114 39.07 26.55 -69.30
C TYR A 114 38.82 27.93 -68.69
N ASN A 115 39.80 28.83 -68.77
CA ASN A 115 39.64 30.20 -68.32
C ASN A 115 39.02 31.01 -69.45
N VAL A 116 38.14 31.94 -69.09
CA VAL A 116 37.63 32.94 -70.03
C VAL A 116 38.72 33.99 -70.24
N VAL A 117 39.23 34.07 -71.47
CA VAL A 117 40.32 34.94 -71.87
C VAL A 117 39.95 35.79 -73.09
N ASN A 118 40.62 36.92 -73.29
CA ASN A 118 40.57 37.62 -74.57
C ASN A 118 41.57 37.04 -75.57
N SER A 119 41.59 37.56 -76.80
CA SER A 119 42.53 37.15 -77.86
C SER A 119 44.01 37.35 -77.53
N SER A 120 44.33 38.12 -76.48
CA SER A 120 45.69 38.33 -75.98
C SER A 120 46.04 37.42 -74.80
N GLY A 121 45.17 36.45 -74.46
CA GLY A 121 45.36 35.52 -73.35
C GLY A 121 45.16 36.14 -71.96
N GLN A 122 44.64 37.36 -71.87
CA GLN A 122 44.34 38.03 -70.61
C GLN A 122 43.04 37.45 -70.05
N ARG A 123 43.04 37.10 -68.75
CA ARG A 123 41.99 36.32 -68.08
C ARG A 123 40.94 37.22 -67.45
N LEU A 124 39.65 36.97 -67.69
CA LEU A 124 38.54 37.70 -67.09
C LEU A 124 38.39 37.38 -65.61
N LEU A 125 38.23 38.43 -64.78
CA LEU A 125 37.96 38.27 -63.36
C LEU A 125 36.46 38.25 -63.08
N ALA A 126 36.06 37.37 -62.17
CA ALA A 126 34.72 37.26 -61.63
C ALA A 126 34.78 37.14 -60.10
N ALA A 127 33.73 37.60 -59.44
CA ALA A 127 33.52 37.35 -58.02
C ALA A 127 32.97 35.94 -57.81
N SER A 128 33.41 35.27 -56.74
CA SER A 128 32.76 34.04 -56.28
C SER A 128 31.33 34.34 -55.82
N VAL A 129 30.44 33.35 -55.96
CA VAL A 129 29.03 33.49 -55.57
C VAL A 129 28.63 32.40 -54.58
N ASP A 130 27.73 32.73 -53.65
CA ASP A 130 27.09 31.73 -52.80
C ASP A 130 25.94 31.01 -53.53
N SER A 131 25.29 30.06 -52.86
CA SER A 131 24.14 29.30 -53.39
C SER A 131 22.93 30.16 -53.74
N SER A 132 22.90 31.44 -53.32
CA SER A 132 21.86 32.42 -53.64
C SER A 132 22.28 33.36 -54.78
N GLY A 133 23.48 33.19 -55.35
CA GLY A 133 24.00 34.03 -56.44
C GLY A 133 24.53 35.40 -55.97
N LYS A 134 24.75 35.60 -54.67
CA LYS A 134 25.33 36.83 -54.13
C LYS A 134 26.85 36.84 -54.31
N ALA A 135 27.40 37.93 -54.85
CA ALA A 135 28.82 38.02 -55.14
C ALA A 135 29.66 38.40 -53.91
N ASN A 136 30.81 37.77 -53.75
CA ASN A 136 31.87 38.19 -52.83
C ASN A 136 32.90 39.05 -53.58
N LEU A 137 32.80 40.37 -53.42
CA LEU A 137 33.66 41.34 -54.12
C LEU A 137 35.07 41.45 -53.53
N ASP A 138 35.31 40.90 -52.34
CA ASP A 138 36.63 40.92 -51.69
C ASP A 138 37.58 39.85 -52.26
N GLU A 139 37.02 38.85 -52.95
CA GLU A 139 37.77 37.70 -53.48
C GLU A 139 37.48 37.48 -54.97
N LEU A 140 38.17 38.25 -55.81
CA LEU A 140 38.09 38.11 -57.26
C LEU A 140 39.00 36.98 -57.74
N SER A 141 38.43 36.07 -58.53
CA SER A 141 39.15 34.95 -59.14
C SER A 141 38.99 34.96 -60.65
N VAL A 142 39.81 34.17 -61.35
CA VAL A 142 39.68 34.02 -62.80
C VAL A 142 38.43 33.21 -63.10
N LEU A 143 37.56 33.73 -63.98
CA LEU A 143 36.38 33.01 -64.43
C LEU A 143 36.80 31.75 -65.19
N THR A 144 36.50 30.60 -64.60
CA THR A 144 36.83 29.26 -65.15
C THR A 144 35.53 28.50 -65.39
N ILE A 145 35.38 27.94 -66.59
CA ILE A 145 34.21 27.15 -67.00
C ILE A 145 34.65 25.68 -67.11
N PRO A 146 34.55 24.86 -66.05
CA PRO A 146 35.09 23.50 -66.08
C PRO A 146 34.41 22.62 -67.15
N GLN A 147 35.20 21.93 -67.99
CA GLN A 147 34.69 20.95 -68.98
C GLN A 147 34.32 19.60 -68.35
N LYS A 148 34.98 19.25 -67.23
CA LYS A 148 34.69 18.04 -66.47
C LYS A 148 34.64 18.38 -65.00
N THR A 149 33.43 18.65 -64.54
CA THR A 149 33.04 18.31 -63.18
C THR A 149 31.55 18.04 -63.23
N SER A 150 31.25 16.75 -63.17
CA SER A 150 30.04 16.13 -62.65
C SER A 150 29.10 17.18 -62.07
N GLY A 151 27.90 17.35 -62.65
CA GLY A 151 26.76 17.62 -61.77
C GLY A 151 26.79 16.48 -60.74
N GLN A 152 27.34 16.75 -59.55
CA GLN A 152 27.81 15.68 -58.66
C GLN A 152 26.68 14.68 -58.49
N ALA A 153 26.98 13.41 -58.73
CA ALA A 153 26.05 12.34 -58.42
C ALA A 153 25.56 12.56 -56.98
N ARG A 154 24.24 12.61 -56.81
CA ARG A 154 23.62 12.79 -55.52
C ARG A 154 23.00 11.47 -55.14
N GLU A 155 23.53 10.88 -54.07
CA GLU A 155 22.94 9.70 -53.44
C GLU A 155 21.49 10.01 -53.04
N THR A 156 20.58 9.07 -53.25
CA THR A 156 19.21 9.20 -52.75
C THR A 156 19.22 9.04 -51.23
N SER A 157 18.91 10.12 -50.51
CA SER A 157 18.82 10.14 -49.05
C SER A 157 17.37 10.20 -48.55
N LEU A 158 16.45 10.69 -49.38
CA LEU A 158 15.04 10.85 -49.04
C LEU A 158 14.12 10.44 -50.18
N ILE A 159 13.14 9.60 -49.86
CA ILE A 159 12.01 9.26 -50.73
C ILE A 159 10.74 9.82 -50.08
N GLN A 160 9.96 10.59 -50.82
CA GLN A 160 8.66 11.09 -50.39
C GLN A 160 7.55 10.31 -51.09
N LEU A 161 6.72 9.61 -50.31
CA LEU A 161 5.58 8.83 -50.79
C LEU A 161 4.29 9.33 -50.15
N GLY A 162 3.39 9.85 -50.98
CA GLY A 162 2.00 10.08 -50.62
C GLY A 162 1.16 9.01 -51.30
N LEU A 163 0.54 8.14 -50.52
CA LEU A 163 -0.25 7.00 -51.01
C LEU A 163 -1.68 7.08 -50.47
N ASN A 164 -2.65 6.54 -51.21
CA ASN A 164 -3.94 6.17 -50.64
C ASN A 164 -3.97 4.64 -50.45
N PHE A 165 -4.09 4.19 -49.20
CA PHE A 165 -4.27 2.80 -48.85
C PHE A 165 -5.77 2.43 -48.86
N PRO A 166 -6.16 1.33 -49.52
CA PRO A 166 -7.56 0.91 -49.55
C PRO A 166 -8.01 0.36 -48.19
N ALA A 167 -8.98 1.03 -47.56
CA ALA A 167 -9.48 0.67 -46.24
C ALA A 167 -10.15 -0.72 -46.21
N ASP A 168 -10.69 -1.20 -47.33
CA ASP A 168 -11.34 -2.51 -47.51
C ASP A 168 -10.36 -3.64 -47.86
N ALA A 169 -9.07 -3.35 -47.97
CA ALA A 169 -8.07 -4.37 -48.22
C ALA A 169 -8.13 -5.49 -47.18
N LYS A 170 -8.01 -6.73 -47.64
CA LYS A 170 -7.96 -7.92 -46.80
C LYS A 170 -6.67 -7.92 -45.96
N VAL A 171 -6.79 -8.25 -44.69
CA VAL A 171 -5.65 -8.54 -43.82
C VAL A 171 -4.96 -9.81 -44.31
N VAL A 172 -3.65 -9.72 -44.53
CA VAL A 172 -2.81 -10.84 -44.95
C VAL A 172 -2.04 -11.31 -43.72
N GLY A 173 -2.15 -12.61 -43.40
CA GLY A 173 -1.40 -13.24 -42.32
C GLY A 173 -0.39 -14.24 -42.87
N GLY A 174 0.71 -14.44 -42.14
CA GLY A 174 1.82 -15.32 -42.54
C GLY A 174 3.11 -14.56 -42.85
N ASP A 175 4.16 -15.31 -43.20
CA ASP A 175 5.46 -14.74 -43.58
C ASP A 175 5.38 -14.07 -44.95
N PHE A 176 6.02 -12.91 -45.07
CA PHE A 176 6.08 -12.17 -46.32
C PHE A 176 7.05 -12.83 -47.32
N ASP A 177 6.59 -13.10 -48.55
CA ASP A 177 7.43 -13.47 -49.69
C ASP A 177 7.15 -12.54 -50.88
N ARG A 178 8.15 -11.80 -51.34
CA ARG A 178 8.00 -10.90 -52.50
C ARG A 178 7.59 -11.61 -53.80
N ASN A 179 7.86 -12.91 -53.92
CA ASN A 179 7.58 -13.70 -55.12
C ASN A 179 6.18 -14.32 -55.09
N ASP A 180 5.50 -14.29 -53.93
CA ASP A 180 4.12 -14.73 -53.79
C ASP A 180 3.17 -13.50 -53.75
N PRO A 181 2.36 -13.25 -54.79
CA PRO A 181 1.45 -12.11 -54.82
C PRO A 181 0.31 -12.21 -53.79
N THR A 182 0.15 -13.34 -53.09
CA THR A 182 -0.86 -13.51 -52.04
C THR A 182 -0.39 -13.04 -50.66
N THR A 183 0.92 -12.86 -50.47
CA THR A 183 1.51 -12.45 -49.18
C THR A 183 1.65 -10.93 -49.03
N TYR A 184 1.17 -10.14 -49.99
CA TYR A 184 1.10 -8.68 -49.89
C TYR A 184 -0.11 -8.10 -50.61
N ASN A 185 -0.51 -6.88 -50.25
CA ASN A 185 -1.68 -6.24 -50.83
C ASN A 185 -1.32 -5.42 -52.08
N LYS A 186 -0.27 -4.60 -52.00
CA LYS A 186 0.15 -3.66 -53.06
C LYS A 186 1.66 -3.43 -53.02
N SER A 187 2.22 -2.92 -54.11
CA SER A 187 3.61 -2.49 -54.17
C SER A 187 3.79 -1.24 -55.03
N THR A 188 4.84 -0.49 -54.75
CA THR A 188 5.28 0.69 -55.51
C THR A 188 6.77 0.58 -55.77
N ALA A 189 7.21 0.94 -56.98
CA ALA A 189 8.63 0.96 -57.33
C ALA A 189 9.10 2.38 -57.68
N LEU A 190 10.35 2.68 -57.37
CA LEU A 190 11.04 3.90 -57.79
C LEU A 190 12.53 3.63 -58.02
N THR A 191 13.17 4.52 -58.77
CA THR A 191 14.62 4.47 -58.99
C THR A 191 15.33 5.30 -57.92
N VAL A 192 16.32 4.69 -57.26
CA VAL A 192 17.23 5.34 -56.30
C VAL A 192 18.65 5.35 -56.85
N TYR A 193 19.47 6.29 -56.41
CA TYR A 193 20.85 6.47 -56.87
C TYR A 193 21.85 6.29 -55.73
N ASP A 194 22.97 5.61 -56.00
CA ASP A 194 24.11 5.57 -55.06
C ASP A 194 24.97 6.84 -55.14
N ALA A 195 25.96 6.96 -54.26
CA ALA A 195 26.92 8.07 -54.28
C ALA A 195 27.74 8.16 -55.58
N GLY A 196 27.81 7.08 -56.36
CA GLY A 196 28.43 7.04 -57.69
C GLY A 196 27.47 7.39 -58.84
N GLY A 197 26.19 7.64 -58.55
CA GLY A 197 25.17 7.96 -59.54
C GLY A 197 24.60 6.75 -60.28
N ASN A 198 24.91 5.52 -59.86
CA ASN A 198 24.30 4.31 -60.43
C ASN A 198 22.86 4.17 -59.93
N SER A 199 21.96 3.78 -60.82
CA SER A 199 20.55 3.57 -60.50
C SER A 199 20.26 2.15 -60.00
N TYR A 200 19.45 2.05 -58.95
CA TYR A 200 18.88 0.80 -58.43
C TYR A 200 17.36 0.93 -58.34
N LEU A 201 16.64 -0.18 -58.56
CA LEU A 201 15.19 -0.22 -58.40
C LEU A 201 14.84 -0.51 -56.94
N ALA A 202 14.24 0.46 -56.25
CA ALA A 202 13.69 0.28 -54.92
C ALA A 202 12.20 -0.06 -55.03
N THR A 203 11.79 -1.23 -54.54
CA THR A 203 10.40 -1.68 -54.50
C THR A 203 9.93 -1.77 -53.06
N VAL A 204 8.84 -1.08 -52.74
CA VAL A 204 8.19 -1.14 -51.43
C VAL A 204 6.93 -1.98 -51.57
N TYR A 205 6.81 -3.02 -50.75
CA TYR A 205 5.62 -3.86 -50.62
C TYR A 205 4.82 -3.46 -49.38
N TYR A 206 3.50 -3.47 -49.50
CA TYR A 206 2.56 -3.06 -48.46
C TYR A 206 1.65 -4.24 -48.11
N VAL A 207 1.64 -4.61 -46.84
CA VAL A 207 0.86 -5.73 -46.29
C VAL A 207 -0.04 -5.21 -45.19
N LYS A 208 -1.35 -5.42 -45.27
CA LYS A 208 -2.26 -5.00 -44.21
C LYS A 208 -2.28 -6.05 -43.11
N THR A 209 -1.94 -5.66 -41.89
CA THR A 209 -1.79 -6.56 -40.74
C THR A 209 -2.98 -6.49 -39.79
N GLN A 210 -3.69 -5.35 -39.72
CA GLN A 210 -4.81 -5.17 -38.79
C GLN A 210 -5.91 -4.29 -39.35
N ASN A 211 -7.17 -4.67 -39.07
CA ASN A 211 -8.34 -3.82 -39.25
C ASN A 211 -8.69 -3.09 -37.95
N ALA A 212 -9.20 -1.87 -38.05
CA ALA A 212 -9.76 -1.17 -36.90
C ALA A 212 -10.98 -1.90 -36.32
N SER A 213 -11.02 -2.02 -35.01
CA SER A 213 -12.13 -2.58 -34.23
C SER A 213 -12.47 -1.65 -33.05
N GLN A 214 -13.53 -1.95 -32.28
CA GLN A 214 -13.81 -1.21 -31.05
C GLN A 214 -12.70 -1.35 -30.01
N ALA A 215 -12.01 -2.49 -29.96
CA ALA A 215 -10.90 -2.73 -29.03
C ALA A 215 -9.59 -2.08 -29.50
N SER A 216 -9.39 -1.95 -30.81
CA SER A 216 -8.19 -1.34 -31.41
C SER A 216 -8.61 -0.42 -32.56
N PRO A 217 -8.80 0.89 -32.32
CA PRO A 217 -9.37 1.83 -33.28
C PRO A 217 -8.35 2.30 -34.34
N THR A 218 -7.46 1.41 -34.78
CA THR A 218 -6.40 1.70 -35.74
C THR A 218 -6.32 0.62 -36.81
N ASN A 219 -6.00 1.04 -38.04
CA ASN A 219 -5.64 0.14 -39.12
C ASN A 219 -4.13 0.12 -39.26
N LYS A 220 -3.55 -1.06 -39.49
CA LYS A 220 -2.10 -1.23 -39.55
C LYS A 220 -1.66 -1.87 -40.85
N TRP A 221 -0.55 -1.37 -41.36
CA TRP A 221 0.11 -1.85 -42.55
C TRP A 221 1.59 -2.02 -42.27
N GLN A 222 2.15 -3.12 -42.75
CA GLN A 222 3.56 -3.42 -42.69
C GLN A 222 4.21 -3.15 -44.04
N THR A 223 5.40 -2.57 -44.02
CA THR A 223 6.20 -2.28 -45.22
C THR A 223 7.44 -3.15 -45.30
N TYR A 224 7.71 -3.66 -46.51
CA TYR A 224 8.95 -4.38 -46.83
C TYR A 224 9.62 -3.70 -48.02
N VAL A 225 10.87 -3.26 -47.84
CA VAL A 225 11.60 -2.51 -48.87
C VAL A 225 12.70 -3.36 -49.45
N TYR A 226 12.73 -3.49 -50.77
CA TYR A 226 13.83 -4.13 -51.50
C TYR A 226 14.54 -3.10 -52.36
N VAL A 227 15.87 -3.10 -52.32
CA VAL A 227 16.69 -2.35 -53.29
C VAL A 227 17.44 -3.37 -54.14
N GLY A 228 17.02 -3.48 -55.40
CA GLY A 228 17.39 -4.62 -56.24
C GLY A 228 16.90 -5.93 -55.64
N GLU A 229 17.83 -6.83 -55.32
CA GLU A 229 17.55 -8.16 -54.75
C GLU A 229 17.57 -8.20 -53.21
N THR A 230 18.09 -7.15 -52.58
CA THR A 230 18.36 -7.13 -51.14
C THR A 230 17.18 -6.55 -50.36
N LEU A 231 16.67 -7.31 -49.37
CA LEU A 231 15.72 -6.80 -48.38
C LEU A 231 16.42 -5.79 -47.47
N VAL A 232 15.80 -4.64 -47.29
CA VAL A 232 16.28 -3.56 -46.44
C VAL A 232 15.30 -3.40 -45.29
N GLY A 233 15.76 -3.69 -44.08
CA GLY A 233 14.96 -3.49 -42.88
C GLY A 233 14.67 -2.01 -42.67
N ALA A 234 13.46 -1.71 -42.20
CA ALA A 234 13.22 -0.41 -41.59
C ALA A 234 13.97 -0.34 -40.25
N ALA A 235 14.54 0.82 -39.95
CA ALA A 235 15.16 1.08 -38.66
C ALA A 235 14.08 1.09 -37.56
N LEU A 236 14.47 0.63 -36.38
CA LEU A 236 13.58 0.63 -35.22
C LEU A 236 13.21 2.07 -34.83
N GLN A 237 11.92 2.34 -34.67
CA GLN A 237 11.41 3.66 -34.29
C GLN A 237 10.64 3.59 -32.98
N GLN A 238 10.93 4.52 -32.08
CA GLN A 238 10.23 4.60 -30.81
C GLN A 238 8.78 5.05 -31.08
N ALA A 239 7.82 4.39 -30.45
CA ALA A 239 6.42 4.74 -30.54
C ALA A 239 6.19 6.14 -29.95
N THR A 240 5.26 6.89 -30.55
CA THR A 240 4.88 8.23 -30.09
C THR A 240 3.39 8.31 -29.81
N ASN A 241 3.00 9.20 -28.90
CA ASN A 241 1.59 9.54 -28.70
C ASN A 241 1.07 10.41 -29.87
N SER A 242 -0.21 10.74 -29.86
CA SER A 242 -0.83 11.61 -30.89
C SER A 242 -0.22 13.01 -30.99
N SER A 243 0.50 13.47 -29.96
CA SER A 243 1.21 14.76 -29.92
C SER A 243 2.66 14.65 -30.42
N GLY A 244 3.13 13.45 -30.78
CA GLY A 244 4.51 13.20 -31.21
C GLY A 244 5.52 13.00 -30.08
N GLU A 245 5.08 12.87 -28.82
CA GLU A 245 5.96 12.58 -27.68
C GLU A 245 6.28 11.09 -27.61
N LYS A 246 7.53 10.74 -27.33
CA LYS A 246 8.00 9.37 -27.17
C LYS A 246 7.28 8.64 -26.03
N LEU A 247 6.91 7.39 -26.27
CA LEU A 247 6.24 6.54 -25.30
C LEU A 247 7.22 5.64 -24.56
N TYR A 248 6.91 5.45 -23.27
CA TYR A 248 7.62 4.55 -22.36
C TYR A 248 6.62 3.65 -21.66
N VAL A 249 7.06 2.43 -21.33
CA VAL A 249 6.29 1.42 -20.60
C VAL A 249 6.97 1.10 -19.29
N ASN A 250 6.19 0.95 -18.22
CA ASN A 250 6.70 0.45 -16.96
C ASN A 250 6.53 -1.07 -16.84
N GLN A 251 6.99 -1.65 -15.72
CA GLN A 251 6.87 -3.10 -15.48
C GLN A 251 5.42 -3.64 -15.43
N TYR A 252 4.43 -2.77 -15.27
CA TYR A 252 3.00 -3.10 -15.25
C TYR A 252 2.32 -2.90 -16.61
N GLY A 253 3.09 -2.57 -17.65
CA GLY A 253 2.58 -2.35 -19.00
C GLY A 253 1.81 -1.03 -19.17
N GLN A 254 1.92 -0.10 -18.21
CA GLN A 254 1.33 1.23 -18.34
C GLN A 254 2.18 2.08 -19.28
N LEU A 255 1.53 2.77 -20.21
CA LEU A 255 2.17 3.64 -21.20
C LEU A 255 2.06 5.11 -20.78
N GLU A 256 3.19 5.80 -20.71
CA GLU A 256 3.24 7.25 -20.43
C GLU A 256 4.16 7.96 -21.44
N PRO A 257 3.85 9.23 -21.81
CA PRO A 257 4.72 10.03 -22.66
C PRO A 257 5.93 10.54 -21.88
N GLU A 258 7.01 10.83 -22.60
CA GLU A 258 8.29 11.31 -22.05
C GLU A 258 8.15 12.46 -21.05
N SER A 259 7.23 13.40 -21.28
CA SER A 259 7.01 14.56 -20.40
C SER A 259 6.47 14.21 -19.00
N LYS A 260 5.89 13.02 -18.81
CA LYS A 260 5.37 12.55 -17.51
C LYS A 260 6.40 11.78 -16.71
N VAL A 261 7.41 11.22 -17.38
CA VAL A 261 8.36 10.26 -16.80
C VAL A 261 9.81 10.71 -16.91
N SER A 262 10.07 11.90 -17.46
CA SER A 262 11.42 12.43 -17.73
C SER A 262 12.39 12.30 -16.56
N ASP A 263 11.91 12.56 -15.34
CA ASP A 263 12.72 12.56 -14.11
C ASP A 263 13.04 11.14 -13.62
N GLN A 264 12.34 10.13 -14.14
CA GLN A 264 12.47 8.71 -13.80
C GLN A 264 13.19 7.91 -14.90
N LEU A 265 13.48 8.53 -16.04
CA LEU A 265 14.23 7.90 -17.13
C LEU A 265 15.70 7.78 -16.74
N VAL A 266 16.23 6.57 -16.85
CA VAL A 266 17.65 6.29 -16.64
C VAL A 266 18.28 5.88 -17.97
N ASN A 267 19.51 6.34 -18.22
CA ASN A 267 20.26 5.94 -19.41
C ASN A 267 20.95 4.58 -19.18
N ALA A 268 20.14 3.53 -19.04
CA ALA A 268 20.56 2.15 -18.81
C ALA A 268 20.10 1.25 -19.97
N LYS A 269 20.82 0.15 -20.19
CA LYS A 269 20.39 -0.89 -21.13
C LYS A 269 19.09 -1.51 -20.63
N THR A 270 18.13 -1.73 -21.52
CA THR A 270 16.81 -2.27 -21.18
C THR A 270 16.34 -3.31 -22.19
N MET A 271 15.27 -4.04 -21.86
CA MET A 271 14.61 -4.96 -22.79
C MET A 271 13.91 -4.16 -23.90
N SER A 272 13.88 -4.70 -25.12
CA SER A 272 13.10 -4.12 -26.22
C SER A 272 11.62 -4.48 -26.02
N PHE A 273 10.75 -3.47 -26.02
CA PHE A 273 9.30 -3.64 -25.94
C PHE A 273 8.64 -3.02 -27.15
N HIS A 274 7.78 -3.78 -27.82
CA HIS A 274 7.02 -3.29 -28.96
C HIS A 274 5.59 -2.98 -28.52
N LEU A 275 5.01 -1.91 -29.07
CA LEU A 275 3.69 -1.41 -28.69
C LEU A 275 2.59 -2.49 -28.89
N ASP A 276 2.78 -3.33 -29.89
CA ASP A 276 1.82 -4.36 -30.29
C ASP A 276 1.88 -5.63 -29.44
N ASP A 277 2.99 -5.85 -28.75
CA ASP A 277 3.20 -7.00 -27.87
C ASP A 277 2.63 -6.77 -26.45
N LEU A 278 2.14 -5.56 -26.17
CA LEU A 278 1.56 -5.18 -24.87
C LEU A 278 0.10 -5.65 -24.74
N THR A 279 -0.13 -6.96 -24.86
CA THR A 279 -1.47 -7.57 -24.89
C THR A 279 -1.75 -8.61 -23.80
N ASP A 280 -0.75 -9.08 -23.05
CA ASP A 280 -0.91 -10.03 -21.93
C ASP A 280 -1.51 -9.33 -20.69
N VAL A 281 -2.82 -9.05 -20.74
CA VAL A 281 -3.58 -8.46 -19.64
C VAL A 281 -3.82 -9.52 -18.56
N ARG A 282 -3.39 -9.23 -17.34
CA ARG A 282 -3.54 -10.08 -16.16
C ARG A 282 -4.30 -9.34 -15.06
N THR A 283 -5.05 -10.08 -14.28
CA THR A 283 -5.71 -9.56 -13.06
C THR A 283 -4.70 -9.52 -11.93
N SER A 284 -4.72 -8.43 -11.16
CA SER A 284 -3.91 -8.32 -9.96
C SER A 284 -4.34 -9.34 -8.91
N THR A 285 -3.39 -9.94 -8.21
CA THR A 285 -3.65 -10.94 -7.16
C THR A 285 -3.15 -10.47 -5.80
N PRO A 286 -3.84 -10.80 -4.70
CA PRO A 286 -3.35 -10.56 -3.34
C PRO A 286 -2.19 -11.48 -2.95
N ALA A 287 -1.42 -11.07 -1.95
CA ALA A 287 -0.41 -11.94 -1.35
C ALA A 287 -1.13 -13.07 -0.59
N THR A 288 -0.82 -14.31 -0.94
CA THR A 288 -1.53 -15.48 -0.44
C THR A 288 -0.54 -16.52 0.07
N VAL A 289 -0.69 -16.91 1.33
CA VAL A 289 0.05 -17.97 1.99
C VAL A 289 -0.87 -19.17 2.15
N THR A 290 -0.39 -20.34 1.78
CA THR A 290 -1.10 -21.60 1.99
C THR A 290 -0.37 -22.42 3.04
N GLY A 291 -1.04 -22.73 4.14
CA GLY A 291 -0.51 -23.61 5.18
C GLY A 291 -0.36 -25.06 4.70
N GLY A 292 0.32 -25.87 5.50
CA GLY A 292 0.39 -27.32 5.31
C GLY A 292 -0.94 -28.03 5.60
N THR A 293 -0.90 -29.36 5.67
CA THR A 293 -2.10 -30.19 5.81
C THR A 293 -2.72 -30.09 7.22
N ALA A 294 -3.92 -29.54 7.30
CA ALA A 294 -4.83 -29.47 8.44
C ALA A 294 -5.84 -30.64 8.41
N SER A 295 -5.36 -31.82 8.81
CA SER A 295 -6.13 -33.06 8.74
C SER A 295 -7.20 -33.20 9.84
N ASN A 296 -8.25 -33.97 9.54
CA ASN A 296 -9.38 -34.26 10.46
C ASN A 296 -10.24 -33.04 10.83
N LEU A 297 -10.34 -32.05 9.94
CA LEU A 297 -11.35 -31.00 10.03
C LEU A 297 -12.49 -31.36 9.08
N GLY A 298 -13.68 -31.59 9.61
CA GLY A 298 -14.85 -31.94 8.80
C GLY A 298 -15.27 -30.80 7.85
N THR A 299 -16.21 -31.09 6.96
CA THR A 299 -16.74 -30.12 5.98
C THR A 299 -18.11 -29.59 6.35
N LEU A 300 -18.78 -30.20 7.32
CA LEU A 300 -20.12 -29.84 7.78
C LEU A 300 -20.09 -29.23 9.19
N PRO A 301 -21.04 -28.36 9.55
CA PRO A 301 -21.20 -27.84 10.91
C PRO A 301 -21.33 -28.98 11.92
N GLY A 302 -20.56 -28.92 13.02
CA GLY A 302 -20.54 -29.95 14.06
C GLY A 302 -19.53 -31.07 13.84
N GLU A 303 -18.82 -31.09 12.70
CA GLU A 303 -17.67 -31.95 12.47
C GLU A 303 -16.37 -31.12 12.57
N GLY A 304 -15.37 -31.58 13.32
CA GLY A 304 -14.07 -30.89 13.42
C GLY A 304 -13.56 -30.75 14.85
N VAL A 305 -13.15 -29.54 15.24
CA VAL A 305 -12.51 -29.29 16.56
C VAL A 305 -13.59 -28.93 17.57
N ASN A 306 -13.72 -29.74 18.63
CA ASN A 306 -14.52 -29.35 19.81
C ASN A 306 -13.67 -28.49 20.74
N PHE A 307 -14.12 -27.27 21.02
CA PHE A 307 -13.37 -26.31 21.84
C PHE A 307 -13.55 -26.50 23.35
N SER A 308 -14.41 -27.43 23.81
CA SER A 308 -14.58 -27.71 25.25
C SER A 308 -13.36 -28.38 25.87
N GLN A 309 -12.50 -28.99 25.04
CA GLN A 309 -11.31 -29.70 25.49
C GLN A 309 -10.04 -28.82 25.51
N TYR A 310 -10.13 -27.57 25.05
CA TYR A 310 -9.01 -26.64 25.01
C TYR A 310 -9.19 -25.54 26.05
N ASN A 311 -8.11 -25.23 26.76
CA ASN A 311 -8.06 -24.08 27.65
C ASN A 311 -7.59 -22.82 26.89
N ALA A 312 -7.71 -21.65 27.53
CA ALA A 312 -7.36 -20.37 26.90
C ALA A 312 -5.90 -20.34 26.44
N HIS A 313 -4.96 -20.84 27.26
CA HIS A 313 -3.52 -20.82 26.94
C HIS A 313 -3.19 -21.55 25.62
N GLN A 314 -3.87 -22.66 25.33
CA GLN A 314 -3.68 -23.45 24.10
C GLN A 314 -4.22 -22.76 22.83
N LEU A 315 -5.04 -21.72 23.00
CA LEU A 315 -5.69 -20.97 21.93
C LEU A 315 -5.23 -19.51 21.87
N THR A 316 -4.47 -19.03 22.85
CA THR A 316 -3.82 -17.72 22.81
C THR A 316 -2.52 -17.81 22.01
N ASP A 317 -2.15 -16.71 21.34
CA ASP A 317 -0.89 -16.55 20.61
C ASP A 317 -0.55 -17.72 19.67
N MET A 318 -1.56 -18.22 18.95
CA MET A 318 -1.50 -19.34 18.02
C MET A 318 -0.51 -19.12 16.87
N PHE A 319 -0.45 -17.92 16.36
CA PHE A 319 0.55 -17.50 15.38
C PHE A 319 0.60 -15.98 15.37
N THR A 320 1.69 -15.45 14.84
CA THR A 320 1.78 -14.03 14.54
C THR A 320 1.61 -13.80 13.05
N ILE A 321 0.96 -12.70 12.69
CA ILE A 321 0.74 -12.28 11.31
C ILE A 321 1.28 -10.87 11.09
N ASP A 322 2.08 -10.68 10.06
CA ASP A 322 2.46 -9.36 9.53
C ASP A 322 1.98 -9.23 8.09
N VAL A 323 1.47 -8.05 7.73
CA VAL A 323 0.81 -7.79 6.45
C VAL A 323 1.33 -6.48 5.87
N ASP A 324 1.69 -6.50 4.59
CA ASP A 324 2.27 -5.38 3.85
C ASP A 324 3.49 -4.77 4.57
N ASP A 325 4.34 -5.66 5.10
CA ASP A 325 5.67 -5.40 5.67
C ASP A 325 5.66 -4.25 6.70
N THR A 326 4.74 -4.33 7.68
CA THR A 326 4.65 -3.30 8.72
C THR A 326 5.80 -3.37 9.72
N GLY A 327 6.49 -4.51 9.81
CA GLY A 327 7.52 -4.81 10.79
C GLY A 327 6.99 -4.98 12.21
N THR A 328 5.67 -5.01 12.40
CA THR A 328 5.00 -5.11 13.72
C THR A 328 3.95 -6.23 13.69
N PRO A 329 4.38 -7.50 13.83
CA PRO A 329 3.49 -8.65 13.72
C PRO A 329 2.44 -8.66 14.85
N VAL A 330 1.23 -9.13 14.53
CA VAL A 330 0.10 -9.24 15.46
C VAL A 330 -0.10 -10.68 15.88
N SER A 331 -0.23 -10.90 17.17
CA SER A 331 -0.54 -12.21 17.71
C SER A 331 -2.04 -12.56 17.58
N ILE A 332 -2.32 -13.68 16.94
CA ILE A 332 -3.66 -14.18 16.63
C ILE A 332 -3.93 -15.42 17.48
N GLY A 333 -5.15 -15.53 17.99
CA GLY A 333 -5.61 -16.67 18.78
C GLY A 333 -7.13 -16.82 18.72
N LEU A 334 -7.63 -17.95 19.23
CA LEU A 334 -9.05 -18.30 19.32
C LEU A 334 -9.48 -18.50 20.78
N GLU A 335 -8.84 -17.79 21.72
CA GLU A 335 -9.05 -17.89 23.15
C GLU A 335 -10.51 -17.65 23.58
N HIS A 336 -11.29 -16.89 22.79
CA HIS A 336 -12.71 -16.65 23.03
C HIS A 336 -13.59 -17.90 22.86
N LEU A 337 -13.04 -18.98 22.29
CA LEU A 337 -13.71 -20.28 22.14
C LEU A 337 -13.36 -21.27 23.26
N ALA A 338 -12.37 -20.98 24.10
CA ALA A 338 -11.90 -21.90 25.14
C ALA A 338 -13.03 -22.39 26.07
N GLY A 339 -13.09 -23.70 26.30
CA GLY A 339 -14.09 -24.33 27.19
C GLY A 339 -15.53 -24.33 26.66
N LYS A 340 -15.82 -23.72 25.50
CA LYS A 340 -17.16 -23.76 24.90
C LYS A 340 -17.42 -25.12 24.26
N ASN A 341 -18.57 -25.74 24.56
CA ASN A 341 -19.00 -26.99 23.94
C ASN A 341 -19.54 -26.75 22.52
N VAL A 342 -18.63 -26.34 21.63
CA VAL A 342 -18.90 -26.01 20.23
C VAL A 342 -17.91 -26.77 19.37
N THR A 343 -18.41 -27.47 18.36
CA THR A 343 -17.59 -28.21 17.39
C THR A 343 -17.60 -27.48 16.06
N LEU A 344 -16.43 -27.00 15.63
CA LEU A 344 -16.29 -26.19 14.43
C LEU A 344 -15.55 -26.93 13.32
N SER A 345 -16.07 -26.82 12.10
CA SER A 345 -15.42 -27.26 10.87
C SER A 345 -14.26 -26.35 10.46
N GLY A 346 -13.42 -26.81 9.52
CA GLY A 346 -12.31 -25.99 9.03
C GLY A 346 -12.76 -24.65 8.44
N ALA A 347 -13.89 -24.62 7.72
CA ALA A 347 -14.46 -23.40 7.18
C ALA A 347 -14.95 -22.44 8.28
N GLN A 348 -15.56 -22.96 9.34
CA GLN A 348 -16.00 -22.15 10.49
C GLN A 348 -14.81 -21.60 11.28
N ILE A 349 -13.74 -22.38 11.44
CA ILE A 349 -12.49 -21.91 12.05
C ILE A 349 -11.86 -20.82 11.19
N ALA A 350 -11.83 -20.98 9.86
CA ALA A 350 -11.32 -19.97 8.94
C ALA A 350 -12.10 -18.64 9.01
N GLN A 351 -13.43 -18.73 9.16
CA GLN A 351 -14.28 -17.55 9.39
C GLN A 351 -13.94 -16.85 10.72
N GLU A 352 -13.79 -17.60 11.82
CA GLU A 352 -13.38 -17.01 13.11
C GLU A 352 -12.01 -16.35 13.04
N LEU A 353 -11.04 -17.02 12.40
CA LEU A 353 -9.70 -16.44 12.18
C LEU A 353 -9.79 -15.15 11.37
N THR A 354 -10.61 -15.12 10.33
CA THR A 354 -10.84 -13.91 9.52
C THR A 354 -11.35 -12.75 10.38
N ASN A 355 -12.31 -13.01 11.28
CA ASN A 355 -12.86 -11.99 12.17
C ASN A 355 -11.82 -11.48 13.17
N VAL A 356 -11.12 -12.39 13.86
CA VAL A 356 -10.09 -12.01 14.85
C VAL A 356 -8.95 -11.25 14.19
N ILE A 357 -8.49 -11.69 13.01
CA ILE A 357 -7.41 -11.03 12.27
C ILE A 357 -7.81 -9.61 11.89
N ASN A 358 -8.99 -9.41 11.29
CA ASN A 358 -9.45 -8.07 10.91
C ASN A 358 -9.70 -7.17 12.12
N GLN A 359 -10.17 -7.71 13.24
CA GLN A 359 -10.35 -6.94 14.48
C GLN A 359 -9.00 -6.46 15.06
N LYS A 360 -7.98 -7.33 15.13
CA LYS A 360 -6.67 -6.98 15.71
C LYS A 360 -5.77 -6.18 14.76
N LEU A 361 -5.86 -6.40 13.44
CA LEU A 361 -5.11 -5.61 12.45
C LEU A 361 -5.82 -4.31 12.07
N GLY A 362 -7.15 -4.25 12.16
CA GLY A 362 -7.95 -3.13 11.67
C GLY A 362 -8.23 -2.07 12.73
N ASP A 363 -9.48 -1.62 12.77
CA ASP A 363 -9.98 -0.47 13.55
C ASP A 363 -10.66 -0.89 14.86
N GLY A 364 -10.37 -2.09 15.35
CA GLY A 364 -10.81 -2.53 16.66
C GLY A 364 -10.40 -1.53 17.74
N LYS A 365 -11.29 -1.29 18.70
CA LYS A 365 -11.06 -0.40 19.85
C LYS A 365 -11.22 -1.17 21.16
N TYR A 366 -10.54 -0.68 22.19
CA TYR A 366 -10.77 -1.15 23.55
C TYR A 366 -12.02 -0.47 24.18
N PHE A 367 -12.64 -1.11 25.15
CA PHE A 367 -13.48 -0.44 26.14
C PHE A 367 -12.59 0.28 27.15
N ASN A 368 -12.96 1.50 27.55
CA ASN A 368 -12.20 2.30 28.52
C ASN A 368 -13.06 2.66 29.73
N PHE A 369 -12.76 2.10 30.89
CA PHE A 369 -13.60 2.20 32.09
C PHE A 369 -13.20 3.32 33.07
N THR A 370 -12.49 4.35 32.61
CA THR A 370 -11.93 5.40 33.50
C THR A 370 -12.98 6.30 34.18
N SER A 371 -14.17 6.51 33.60
CA SER A 371 -15.12 7.56 34.03
C SER A 371 -16.25 7.11 34.98
N ASN A 372 -16.66 5.83 34.97
CA ASN A 372 -17.59 5.22 35.94
C ASN A 372 -17.58 3.68 35.78
N PRO A 373 -16.65 2.97 36.43
CA PRO A 373 -16.46 1.53 36.18
C PRO A 373 -17.42 0.61 36.93
N THR A 374 -18.22 1.12 37.86
CA THR A 374 -18.97 0.29 38.80
C THR A 374 -20.46 0.22 38.50
N PHE A 375 -21.02 -0.97 38.65
CA PHE A 375 -22.47 -1.22 38.68
C PHE A 375 -22.76 -2.44 39.54
N LYS A 376 -24.04 -2.67 39.87
CA LYS A 376 -24.51 -3.79 40.68
C LYS A 376 -25.44 -4.64 39.86
N VAL A 377 -25.24 -5.95 39.91
CA VAL A 377 -26.16 -6.95 39.37
C VAL A 377 -27.06 -7.41 40.51
N VAL A 378 -28.35 -7.16 40.39
CA VAL A 378 -29.38 -7.55 41.35
C VAL A 378 -30.23 -8.64 40.72
N THR A 379 -30.40 -9.77 41.39
CA THR A 379 -31.35 -10.82 41.00
C THR A 379 -32.51 -10.85 41.99
N THR A 380 -33.71 -11.11 41.50
CA THR A 380 -34.96 -10.99 42.25
C THR A 380 -35.85 -12.19 41.94
N ASP A 381 -36.62 -12.64 42.94
CA ASP A 381 -37.67 -13.63 42.72
C ASP A 381 -38.82 -12.99 41.93
N PRO A 382 -39.19 -13.53 40.76
CA PRO A 382 -40.23 -12.94 39.90
C PRO A 382 -41.62 -12.95 40.52
N ASN A 383 -41.89 -13.83 41.51
CA ASN A 383 -43.21 -13.99 42.12
C ASN A 383 -43.40 -13.12 43.37
N THR A 384 -42.33 -12.96 44.16
CA THR A 384 -42.40 -12.23 45.45
C THR A 384 -41.78 -10.84 45.38
N GLY A 385 -40.98 -10.54 44.35
CA GLY A 385 -40.24 -9.27 44.23
C GLY A 385 -39.10 -9.11 45.23
N VAL A 386 -38.76 -10.18 45.97
CA VAL A 386 -37.68 -10.18 46.97
C VAL A 386 -36.32 -10.34 46.27
N THR A 387 -35.35 -9.50 46.63
CA THR A 387 -33.97 -9.59 46.14
C THR A 387 -33.32 -10.90 46.60
N LEU A 388 -32.89 -11.73 45.64
CA LEU A 388 -32.20 -13.00 45.85
C LEU A 388 -30.69 -12.82 46.04
N SER A 389 -30.07 -11.92 45.26
CA SER A 389 -28.65 -11.61 45.35
C SER A 389 -28.34 -10.22 44.80
N THR A 390 -27.33 -9.54 45.35
CA THR A 390 -26.77 -8.29 44.82
C THR A 390 -25.25 -8.42 44.77
N LYS A 391 -24.66 -8.29 43.58
CA LYS A 391 -23.21 -8.30 43.38
C LYS A 391 -22.74 -6.99 42.78
N THR A 392 -21.67 -6.41 43.34
CA THR A 392 -21.05 -5.19 42.79
C THR A 392 -19.94 -5.59 41.82
N ILE A 393 -20.02 -5.06 40.60
CA ILE A 393 -19.03 -5.24 39.54
C ILE A 393 -18.23 -3.94 39.44
N ASN A 394 -16.91 -4.05 39.36
CA ASN A 394 -15.97 -2.94 39.18
C ASN A 394 -15.03 -3.23 38.00
N LEU A 395 -15.19 -2.49 36.91
CA LEU A 395 -14.42 -2.66 35.67
C LEU A 395 -13.19 -1.74 35.57
N GLY A 396 -12.93 -0.90 36.58
CA GLY A 396 -11.89 0.13 36.60
C GLY A 396 -10.91 -0.03 37.75
N SER A 397 -11.11 -1.05 38.59
CA SER A 397 -10.04 -1.64 39.41
C SER A 397 -10.22 -3.15 39.50
N LEU A 398 -9.10 -3.87 39.53
CA LEU A 398 -9.04 -5.31 39.88
C LEU A 398 -9.11 -5.55 41.41
N THR A 399 -9.38 -4.50 42.20
CA THR A 399 -9.54 -4.54 43.65
C THR A 399 -10.99 -4.34 44.05
N ASP A 400 -11.40 -5.00 45.14
CA ASP A 400 -12.71 -4.79 45.76
C ASP A 400 -12.77 -3.38 46.39
N THR A 401 -13.94 -3.06 46.97
CA THR A 401 -14.22 -1.78 47.63
C THR A 401 -13.32 -1.52 48.86
N ASN A 402 -12.53 -2.50 49.30
CA ASN A 402 -11.62 -2.43 50.44
C ASN A 402 -10.13 -2.42 50.02
N GLY A 403 -9.83 -2.34 48.72
CA GLY A 403 -8.46 -2.28 48.20
C GLY A 403 -7.75 -3.64 48.13
N VAL A 404 -8.48 -4.75 48.25
CA VAL A 404 -7.94 -6.12 48.15
C VAL A 404 -8.20 -6.67 46.74
N SER A 405 -7.18 -7.24 46.10
CA SER A 405 -7.30 -7.82 44.75
C SER A 405 -8.23 -9.04 44.78
N VAL A 406 -9.36 -8.99 44.07
CA VAL A 406 -10.49 -9.93 44.28
C VAL A 406 -10.27 -11.30 43.63
N LEU A 407 -9.17 -11.50 42.91
CA LEU A 407 -8.88 -12.72 42.16
C LEU A 407 -7.37 -12.98 42.21
N LYS A 408 -6.91 -14.08 42.82
CA LYS A 408 -5.47 -14.43 42.86
C LYS A 408 -4.90 -14.89 41.51
N ASN A 409 -5.69 -14.94 40.43
CA ASN A 409 -5.25 -15.43 39.11
C ASN A 409 -5.31 -14.37 37.99
N THR A 410 -5.51 -13.09 38.32
CA THR A 410 -5.50 -12.04 37.31
C THR A 410 -4.55 -10.96 37.78
N THR A 411 -3.27 -11.21 37.53
CA THR A 411 -2.24 -10.18 37.63
C THR A 411 -2.43 -9.18 36.49
N ALA A 412 -1.75 -8.03 36.54
CA ALA A 412 -1.70 -7.12 35.39
C ALA A 412 -1.21 -7.81 34.09
N ALA A 413 -0.61 -9.00 34.17
CA ALA A 413 -0.23 -9.80 33.01
C ALA A 413 -1.41 -10.47 32.30
N ASP A 414 -2.51 -10.78 33.01
CA ASP A 414 -3.69 -11.44 32.43
C ASP A 414 -4.64 -10.44 31.72
N TYR A 415 -4.47 -9.15 32.00
CA TYR A 415 -5.15 -8.03 31.34
C TYR A 415 -4.12 -6.92 31.04
N PRO A 416 -3.24 -7.13 30.04
CA PRO A 416 -2.04 -6.32 29.82
C PRO A 416 -2.33 -4.85 29.49
N ASN A 417 -3.56 -4.50 29.11
CA ASN A 417 -3.94 -3.16 28.65
C ASN A 417 -4.84 -2.38 29.63
N PHE A 418 -5.00 -2.83 30.88
CA PHE A 418 -5.85 -2.18 31.88
C PHE A 418 -5.51 -0.67 32.07
N PRO A 419 -6.50 0.25 32.09
CA PRO A 419 -7.96 0.06 32.16
C PRO A 419 -8.68 -0.07 30.80
N SER A 420 -7.94 -0.35 29.72
CA SER A 420 -8.48 -0.58 28.38
C SER A 420 -8.57 -2.09 28.09
N MET A 421 -9.74 -2.59 27.74
CA MET A 421 -10.00 -4.04 27.58
C MET A 421 -10.84 -4.36 26.34
N THR A 422 -10.67 -5.53 25.72
CA THR A 422 -11.55 -6.01 24.63
C THR A 422 -12.92 -6.45 25.16
N SER A 423 -13.89 -6.70 24.28
CA SER A 423 -15.22 -7.22 24.66
C SER A 423 -15.16 -8.53 25.45
N GLU A 424 -14.21 -9.39 25.12
CA GLU A 424 -14.00 -10.70 25.72
C GLU A 424 -13.37 -10.55 27.10
N GLU A 425 -12.34 -9.72 27.23
CA GLU A 425 -11.70 -9.39 28.50
C GLU A 425 -12.71 -8.78 29.49
N VAL A 426 -13.60 -7.91 29.00
CA VAL A 426 -14.68 -7.31 29.82
C VAL A 426 -15.69 -8.37 30.24
N SER A 427 -16.18 -9.20 29.31
CA SER A 427 -17.13 -10.29 29.63
C SER A 427 -16.55 -11.26 30.65
N LYS A 428 -15.27 -11.60 30.49
CA LYS A 428 -14.52 -12.46 31.42
C LYS A 428 -14.39 -11.81 32.78
N LEU A 429 -14.00 -10.53 32.85
CA LEU A 429 -13.88 -9.81 34.13
C LEU A 429 -15.23 -9.71 34.86
N ILE A 430 -16.33 -9.43 34.15
CA ILE A 430 -17.67 -9.41 34.74
C ILE A 430 -18.03 -10.79 35.29
N ASN A 431 -17.84 -11.85 34.49
CA ASN A 431 -18.11 -13.22 34.92
C ASN A 431 -17.26 -13.59 36.14
N ASP A 432 -15.95 -13.35 36.09
CA ASP A 432 -15.03 -13.65 37.20
C ASP A 432 -15.51 -12.96 38.50
N GLN A 433 -15.99 -11.72 38.43
CA GLN A 433 -16.55 -10.99 39.57
C GLN A 433 -17.99 -11.43 39.98
N LEU A 434 -18.75 -12.07 39.08
CA LEU A 434 -20.04 -12.68 39.41
C LEU A 434 -19.87 -14.07 40.07
N TYR A 435 -18.80 -14.78 39.74
CA TYR A 435 -18.47 -16.12 40.25
C TYR A 435 -17.68 -16.11 41.55
N THR A 436 -17.17 -14.96 42.01
CA THR A 436 -16.60 -14.84 43.36
C THR A 436 -17.72 -14.99 44.40
N ALA A 437 -17.87 -16.23 44.90
CA ALA A 437 -18.63 -16.49 46.10
C ALA A 437 -18.13 -15.55 47.21
N ASP A 438 -19.05 -14.94 47.96
CA ASP A 438 -18.73 -14.15 49.16
C ASP A 438 -18.09 -14.99 50.27
N ASN A 439 -17.72 -16.24 49.96
CA ASN A 439 -16.44 -16.83 50.30
C ASN A 439 -16.47 -18.36 49.91
N SER A 440 -15.72 -18.90 48.92
CA SER A 440 -15.22 -20.32 48.81
C SER A 440 -14.20 -20.45 47.63
N LYS A 441 -12.92 -20.83 47.81
CA LYS A 441 -11.86 -20.83 46.75
C LYS A 441 -11.32 -22.24 46.55
N VAL A 442 -11.39 -22.77 45.34
CA VAL A 442 -10.49 -23.83 44.88
C VAL A 442 -9.98 -23.43 43.51
N VAL A 443 -8.66 -23.35 43.36
CA VAL A 443 -7.96 -22.93 42.15
C VAL A 443 -7.09 -24.09 41.70
N ILE A 444 -7.14 -24.50 40.44
CA ILE A 444 -6.04 -25.23 39.79
C ILE A 444 -5.52 -24.30 38.72
N GLU A 445 -4.31 -23.78 38.90
CA GLU A 445 -3.60 -22.95 37.93
C GLU A 445 -2.46 -23.78 37.35
N ASN A 446 -2.35 -23.76 36.02
CA ASN A 446 -1.16 -24.12 35.27
C ASN A 446 -0.60 -22.80 34.72
N SER A 447 0.60 -22.39 35.12
CA SER A 447 1.23 -21.15 34.63
C SER A 447 2.54 -21.47 33.90
N SER A 448 2.43 -21.35 32.57
CA SER A 448 3.41 -20.94 31.55
C SER A 448 4.60 -21.86 31.21
N GLY A 449 4.59 -22.32 29.95
CA GLY A 449 5.47 -21.74 28.93
C GLY A 449 6.80 -22.44 28.65
N VAL A 450 6.84 -23.09 27.49
CA VAL A 450 8.02 -23.44 26.66
C VAL A 450 8.95 -24.53 27.17
N GLY A 451 8.85 -25.70 26.53
CA GLY A 451 10.01 -26.53 26.22
C GLY A 451 10.36 -27.63 27.23
N ALA A 452 9.83 -28.82 26.95
CA ALA A 452 10.30 -30.15 27.33
C ALA A 452 10.05 -30.66 28.77
N ASN A 453 9.21 -31.71 28.80
CA ASN A 453 9.00 -32.77 29.80
C ASN A 453 8.05 -32.52 30.98
N PHE A 454 6.98 -33.33 30.98
CA PHE A 454 6.01 -33.56 32.06
C PHE A 454 6.66 -33.76 33.44
N GLY A 455 6.09 -33.11 34.46
CA GLY A 455 6.07 -33.68 35.81
C GLY A 455 5.84 -32.71 36.97
N GLY A 456 4.58 -32.37 37.27
CA GLY A 456 4.17 -31.80 38.57
C GLY A 456 2.72 -31.30 38.61
N PHE A 457 1.78 -32.09 39.14
CA PHE A 457 0.41 -31.63 39.45
C PHE A 457 0.36 -31.02 40.86
N THR A 458 -0.30 -29.87 41.02
CA THR A 458 -0.72 -29.35 42.34
C THR A 458 -2.24 -29.48 42.47
N LEU A 459 -2.73 -30.27 43.42
CA LEU A 459 -4.14 -30.29 43.82
C LEU A 459 -4.38 -29.25 44.91
N LYS A 460 -5.41 -28.40 44.72
CA LYS A 460 -5.94 -27.52 45.76
C LYS A 460 -7.40 -27.92 45.99
N TYR A 461 -7.89 -27.94 47.23
CA TYR A 461 -9.31 -28.05 47.58
C TYR A 461 -9.62 -27.15 48.79
N THR A 462 -10.88 -26.71 48.92
CA THR A 462 -11.49 -25.99 50.04
C THR A 462 -12.99 -26.30 50.00
N THR A 463 -13.57 -26.66 51.14
CA THR A 463 -14.98 -27.04 51.30
C THR A 463 -15.87 -25.87 51.75
N PRO A 464 -17.22 -25.97 51.57
CA PRO A 464 -18.18 -24.86 51.64
C PRO A 464 -18.42 -24.34 53.07
N GLY A 465 -18.84 -23.09 53.32
CA GLY A 465 -19.23 -22.00 52.41
C GLY A 465 -18.38 -20.75 52.64
N ASN A 466 -17.07 -20.96 52.84
CA ASN A 466 -16.02 -19.95 53.06
C ASN A 466 -14.70 -20.30 52.30
N PRO A 467 -13.81 -19.36 51.89
CA PRO A 467 -12.89 -19.44 50.75
C PRO A 467 -11.48 -19.84 51.08
N GLY A 468 -10.68 -19.88 50.04
CA GLY A 468 -9.40 -19.21 50.11
C GLY A 468 -8.20 -20.08 50.43
N TYR A 469 -8.39 -21.20 51.12
CA TYR A 469 -7.29 -21.95 51.73
C TYR A 469 -6.90 -23.21 50.95
N SER A 470 -6.02 -23.00 49.97
CA SER A 470 -5.23 -24.06 49.38
C SER A 470 -4.01 -24.38 50.25
N HIS A 471 -3.86 -25.65 50.66
CA HIS A 471 -2.57 -26.23 51.04
C HIS A 471 -1.79 -26.60 49.76
N PRO A 472 -0.52 -26.20 49.60
CA PRO A 472 0.32 -26.68 48.52
C PRO A 472 0.92 -28.04 48.89
N ILE A 473 0.69 -29.06 48.07
CA ILE A 473 1.58 -30.22 47.95
C ILE A 473 2.34 -30.03 46.64
N VAL A 474 3.60 -29.58 46.75
CA VAL A 474 4.52 -29.45 45.61
C VAL A 474 5.28 -30.77 45.48
N LEU A 475 5.08 -31.49 44.37
CA LEU A 475 6.02 -32.49 43.89
C LEU A 475 7.02 -31.78 42.98
N GLY A 476 8.27 -31.63 43.45
CA GLY A 476 9.29 -30.88 42.71
C GLY A 476 9.70 -31.55 41.40
N SER A 477 9.81 -30.73 40.35
CA SER A 477 10.45 -31.02 39.07
C SER A 477 11.90 -30.54 39.08
N SER A 478 12.86 -31.47 39.00
CA SER A 478 14.16 -31.29 38.31
C SER A 478 14.97 -32.58 38.35
N ALA A 479 15.62 -32.88 37.23
CA ALA A 479 16.88 -33.60 37.21
C ALA A 479 17.95 -32.81 37.99
N SER A 480 17.85 -32.88 39.32
CA SER A 480 18.85 -32.68 40.38
C SER A 480 18.35 -33.26 41.74
N PHE A 481 17.15 -33.85 41.83
CA PHE A 481 16.73 -34.64 43.01
C PHE A 481 17.33 -36.06 43.06
N LEU A 482 18.10 -36.45 42.05
CA LEU A 482 18.69 -37.78 41.91
C LEU A 482 20.08 -37.83 42.57
N LYS A 483 20.16 -37.80 43.92
CA LYS A 483 21.16 -38.51 44.77
C LYS A 483 21.14 -38.08 46.26
N ALA A 484 19.97 -38.08 46.88
CA ALA A 484 19.82 -38.00 48.34
C ALA A 484 19.05 -39.22 48.84
N SER A 485 19.62 -39.93 49.81
CA SER A 485 19.08 -41.19 50.35
C SER A 485 17.94 -41.00 51.37
N SER A 486 17.66 -39.77 51.80
CA SER A 486 16.54 -39.42 52.67
C SER A 486 16.22 -37.92 52.60
N LEU A 487 15.07 -37.52 53.18
CA LEU A 487 14.65 -36.11 53.29
C LEU A 487 15.67 -35.21 54.02
N THR A 488 16.40 -35.76 54.98
CA THR A 488 17.44 -35.03 55.72
C THR A 488 18.69 -34.79 54.88
N ASP A 489 19.02 -35.73 54.00
CA ASP A 489 20.14 -35.62 53.04
C ASP A 489 19.84 -34.57 51.95
N MET A 490 18.58 -34.45 51.53
CA MET A 490 18.14 -33.38 50.62
C MET A 490 18.26 -32.00 51.25
N ALA A 491 17.83 -31.83 52.51
CA ALA A 491 17.96 -30.57 53.22
C ALA A 491 19.43 -30.17 53.42
N THR A 492 20.32 -31.13 53.68
CA THR A 492 21.75 -30.89 53.92
C THR A 492 22.52 -30.57 52.63
N LYS A 493 22.14 -31.17 51.49
CA LYS A 493 22.75 -30.88 50.18
C LYS A 493 22.20 -29.62 49.51
N LEU A 494 20.93 -29.32 49.70
CA LEU A 494 20.36 -28.02 49.32
C LEU A 494 21.03 -26.88 50.09
N GLN A 495 21.37 -27.11 51.36
CA GLN A 495 22.18 -26.21 52.19
C GLN A 495 23.67 -26.15 51.75
N ALA A 496 24.18 -27.15 51.02
CA ALA A 496 25.57 -27.20 50.53
C ALA A 496 25.73 -26.58 49.13
N ASP A 497 24.76 -26.79 48.22
CA ASP A 497 24.76 -26.21 46.86
C ASP A 497 24.41 -24.72 46.87
N LEU A 498 23.64 -24.25 47.86
CA LEU A 498 23.51 -22.82 48.14
C LEU A 498 24.83 -22.17 48.60
N ASN A 499 25.87 -22.96 48.88
CA ASN A 499 27.10 -22.46 49.51
C ASN A 499 28.40 -22.71 48.74
N ASN A 500 28.47 -23.42 47.60
CA ASN A 500 29.71 -23.41 46.81
C ASN A 500 29.63 -23.96 45.37
N SER A 501 30.47 -23.40 44.51
CA SER A 501 30.63 -23.61 43.06
C SER A 501 31.25 -24.96 42.61
N SER A 502 30.80 -25.49 41.45
CA SER A 502 31.44 -26.37 40.40
C SER A 502 31.42 -27.94 40.38
N LEU A 503 30.97 -28.51 39.22
CA LEU A 503 31.38 -29.73 38.41
C LEU A 503 30.65 -31.14 38.40
N ASN A 504 30.78 -31.86 37.25
CA ASN A 504 30.04 -33.00 36.61
C ASN A 504 30.49 -34.50 36.87
N THR A 505 29.59 -35.48 36.60
CA THR A 505 29.73 -36.95 36.26
C THR A 505 29.56 -38.04 37.38
N TYR A 506 28.79 -39.14 37.14
CA TYR A 506 28.80 -40.36 38.01
C TYR A 506 28.34 -41.70 37.35
N THR A 507 28.97 -42.83 37.74
CA THR A 507 28.68 -44.25 37.34
C THR A 507 28.43 -45.12 38.58
N GLU A 508 27.51 -46.10 38.58
CA GLU A 508 27.42 -47.08 39.69
C GLU A 508 26.89 -48.46 39.25
N THR A 509 27.42 -49.53 39.86
CA THR A 509 27.11 -50.95 39.60
C THR A 509 26.73 -51.65 40.90
N GLN A 510 25.63 -52.41 40.94
CA GLN A 510 25.39 -53.43 41.98
C GLN A 510 24.62 -54.64 41.42
N GLY A 511 25.26 -55.82 41.50
CA GLY A 511 24.69 -57.10 41.08
C GLY A 511 24.67 -57.32 39.55
N ASN A 512 23.99 -58.37 39.09
CA ASN A 512 23.98 -58.79 37.68
C ASN A 512 23.25 -57.84 36.71
N ASN A 513 22.80 -56.66 37.14
CA ASN A 513 22.17 -55.68 36.26
C ASN A 513 22.98 -54.38 36.22
N GLN A 514 23.43 -54.02 35.02
CA GLN A 514 24.29 -52.85 34.73
C GLN A 514 23.44 -51.73 34.12
N VAL A 515 23.58 -50.49 34.62
CA VAL A 515 23.04 -49.28 33.99
C VAL A 515 24.18 -48.27 33.81
N VAL A 516 24.50 -47.93 32.56
CA VAL A 516 25.46 -46.88 32.20
C VAL A 516 24.66 -45.70 31.63
N VAL A 517 24.88 -44.49 32.15
CA VAL A 517 24.36 -43.24 31.58
C VAL A 517 25.54 -42.30 31.32
N SER A 518 25.78 -41.99 30.05
CA SER A 518 26.77 -41.00 29.59
C SER A 518 26.04 -39.86 28.88
N PHE A 519 26.49 -38.62 29.10
CA PHE A 519 26.07 -37.45 28.32
C PHE A 519 27.26 -36.93 27.51
N SER A 520 27.32 -37.31 26.24
CA SER A 520 27.97 -36.55 25.18
C SER A 520 27.07 -36.60 23.95
N ASP A 521 26.84 -35.45 23.31
CA ASP A 521 26.06 -35.30 22.08
C ASP A 521 24.59 -35.75 22.14
N ASN A 522 23.85 -35.21 23.11
CA ASN A 522 22.39 -35.06 23.10
C ASN A 522 21.55 -36.33 22.81
N ARG A 523 22.09 -37.52 23.07
CA ARG A 523 21.31 -38.76 23.10
C ARG A 523 21.48 -39.47 24.44
N PHE A 524 20.35 -39.73 25.08
CA PHE A 524 20.19 -40.56 26.26
C PHE A 524 19.77 -41.98 25.82
N SER A 525 20.44 -43.03 26.33
CA SER A 525 19.99 -44.42 26.15
C SER A 525 20.22 -45.26 27.42
N VAL A 526 19.16 -45.89 27.94
CA VAL A 526 19.20 -46.89 29.03
C VAL A 526 18.10 -47.95 28.81
N LYS A 527 18.37 -49.25 29.11
CA LYS A 527 17.53 -50.43 28.76
C LYS A 527 17.49 -51.45 29.93
N VAL A 528 16.33 -51.88 30.47
CA VAL A 528 16.15 -53.00 31.47
C VAL A 528 14.70 -53.62 31.45
N ALA A 529 14.49 -54.93 31.83
CA ALA A 529 13.30 -55.81 31.56
C ALA A 529 12.40 -56.29 32.77
N ASP A 530 11.20 -56.86 32.49
CA ASP A 530 9.92 -57.13 33.27
C ASP A 530 9.79 -58.22 34.40
N ASN A 531 8.81 -58.03 35.36
CA ASN A 531 7.70 -58.96 35.85
C ASN A 531 7.23 -58.85 37.36
N GLY A 532 5.94 -58.47 37.64
CA GLY A 532 4.95 -58.97 38.68
C GLY A 532 5.07 -58.88 40.25
N LEU A 533 3.91 -58.57 40.92
CA LEU A 533 3.37 -58.84 42.30
C LEU A 533 3.34 -57.78 43.46
N ASP A 534 2.23 -57.84 44.25
CA ASP A 534 1.66 -56.97 45.30
C ASP A 534 2.42 -56.84 46.66
N LEU A 535 2.05 -55.83 47.48
CA LEU A 535 2.70 -55.46 48.76
C LEU A 535 1.77 -55.58 50.00
N ILE A 536 2.29 -56.25 51.05
CA ILE A 536 1.71 -56.44 52.39
C ILE A 536 2.45 -55.55 53.41
N ILE A 537 1.79 -54.91 54.38
CA ILE A 537 2.46 -54.26 55.52
C ILE A 537 1.74 -54.53 56.85
N THR A 538 2.51 -54.88 57.88
CA THR A 538 2.12 -55.18 59.27
C THR A 538 2.58 -54.07 60.22
N ASP A 539 1.80 -53.77 61.27
CA ASP A 539 2.12 -52.84 62.36
C ASP A 539 2.91 -53.51 63.52
N LYS A 540 3.65 -52.69 64.31
CA LYS A 540 4.55 -53.03 65.42
C LYS A 540 3.95 -53.68 66.69
N GLN A 541 2.64 -53.87 66.81
CA GLN A 541 2.01 -54.70 67.87
C GLN A 541 1.30 -55.95 67.32
N GLY A 542 1.52 -56.31 66.05
CA GLY A 542 1.02 -57.58 65.48
C GLY A 542 -0.46 -57.61 65.13
N GLY A 543 -1.15 -56.46 65.10
CA GLY A 543 -2.50 -56.35 64.54
C GLY A 543 -2.47 -56.15 63.02
N THR A 544 -3.16 -57.00 62.27
CA THR A 544 -3.30 -56.87 60.80
C THR A 544 -4.60 -56.13 60.49
N ILE A 545 -4.55 -55.07 59.67
CA ILE A 545 -5.74 -54.42 59.11
C ILE A 545 -5.82 -54.78 57.63
N THR A 546 -6.88 -55.50 57.26
CA THR A 546 -7.26 -55.80 55.87
C THR A 546 -8.36 -54.82 55.48
N LYS A 547 -8.18 -54.03 54.41
CA LYS A 547 -9.26 -53.23 53.83
C LYS A 547 -10.05 -54.11 52.85
N SER A 548 -11.15 -54.71 53.31
CA SER A 548 -12.21 -55.25 52.45
C SER A 548 -13.38 -54.27 52.46
N GLY A 549 -13.76 -53.75 51.29
CA GLY A 549 -14.93 -52.88 51.15
C GLY A 549 -16.24 -53.68 51.20
N THR A 550 -17.23 -53.14 51.91
CA THR A 550 -18.69 -53.30 51.67
C THR A 550 -19.43 -52.12 52.31
N GLY A 551 -19.93 -51.18 51.51
CA GLY A 551 -20.84 -50.12 51.95
C GLY A 551 -22.29 -50.60 52.05
N PHE A 552 -23.15 -49.82 52.71
CA PHE A 552 -24.59 -50.07 52.85
C PHE A 552 -25.29 -49.99 51.48
N ASN A 553 -26.18 -50.94 51.19
CA ASN A 553 -27.01 -50.93 49.99
C ASN A 553 -28.46 -50.59 50.40
N ALA A 554 -28.89 -49.38 50.02
CA ALA A 554 -30.26 -48.84 50.10
C ALA A 554 -30.75 -48.36 51.48
N THR A 555 -31.11 -47.07 51.52
CA THR A 555 -32.00 -46.44 52.48
C THR A 555 -33.42 -46.46 51.91
N SER A 556 -34.41 -46.96 52.67
CA SER A 556 -35.82 -46.79 52.32
C SER A 556 -36.54 -46.01 53.41
N THR A 557 -37.14 -44.87 53.04
CA THR A 557 -38.08 -44.16 53.89
C THR A 557 -39.38 -44.96 53.96
N LEU A 558 -39.79 -45.33 55.16
CA LEU A 558 -41.04 -46.04 55.41
C LEU A 558 -42.22 -45.05 55.42
N PRO A 559 -43.47 -45.51 55.16
CA PRO A 559 -44.65 -44.63 55.02
C PRO A 559 -44.98 -43.78 56.26
N ASN A 560 -44.42 -44.12 57.42
CA ASN A 560 -44.59 -43.42 58.69
C ASN A 560 -43.47 -42.38 58.98
N GLY A 561 -42.61 -42.09 58.00
CA GLY A 561 -41.47 -41.16 58.18
C GLY A 561 -40.24 -41.78 58.83
N ALA A 562 -40.28 -43.08 59.17
CA ALA A 562 -39.14 -43.81 59.71
C ALA A 562 -38.11 -44.14 58.61
N VAL A 563 -36.83 -44.21 58.98
CA VAL A 563 -35.74 -44.59 58.08
C VAL A 563 -35.20 -45.96 58.48
N GLN A 564 -35.16 -46.88 57.52
CA GLN A 564 -34.53 -48.18 57.69
C GLN A 564 -33.11 -48.18 57.10
N LEU A 565 -32.13 -48.57 57.92
CA LEU A 565 -30.74 -48.77 57.49
C LEU A 565 -30.48 -50.28 57.31
N VAL A 566 -30.17 -50.69 56.08
CA VAL A 566 -29.97 -52.11 55.72
C VAL A 566 -28.49 -52.46 55.73
N SER A 567 -28.03 -53.21 56.75
CA SER A 567 -26.63 -53.62 56.89
C SER A 567 -26.41 -55.09 56.50
N PRO A 568 -25.28 -55.45 55.87
CA PRO A 568 -24.76 -56.82 55.91
C PRO A 568 -23.68 -56.88 57.00
N LEU A 569 -24.04 -57.19 58.25
CA LEU A 569 -23.03 -57.23 59.34
C LEU A 569 -22.66 -58.65 59.77
N THR A 570 -21.38 -58.98 59.61
CA THR A 570 -20.63 -59.79 60.57
C THR A 570 -19.93 -58.86 61.58
N SER A 571 -19.86 -59.28 62.83
CA SER A 571 -19.32 -58.53 63.98
C SER A 571 -18.01 -57.76 63.67
N GLY A 572 -17.98 -56.45 63.97
CA GLY A 572 -16.77 -55.62 63.94
C GLY A 572 -16.69 -54.55 62.84
N THR A 573 -17.79 -54.13 62.22
CA THR A 573 -17.78 -53.06 61.18
C THR A 573 -18.05 -51.67 61.79
N TYR A 574 -17.32 -50.66 61.33
CA TYR A 574 -17.37 -49.27 61.83
C TYR A 574 -18.38 -48.41 61.06
N PHE A 575 -19.07 -47.50 61.76
CA PHE A 575 -19.98 -46.50 61.18
C PHE A 575 -19.21 -45.18 60.98
N LYS A 576 -19.17 -44.64 59.76
CA LYS A 576 -18.78 -43.24 59.53
C LYS A 576 -19.67 -42.59 58.48
N GLY A 577 -20.15 -41.39 58.81
CA GLY A 577 -20.66 -40.41 57.83
C GLY A 577 -22.05 -40.69 57.28
N PHE A 578 -23.08 -40.71 58.11
CA PHE A 578 -24.45 -40.54 57.65
C PHE A 578 -25.06 -39.28 58.29
N ASN A 579 -25.75 -38.50 57.47
CA ASN A 579 -26.46 -37.31 57.92
C ASN A 579 -27.95 -37.63 57.96
N LEU A 580 -28.58 -37.30 59.09
CA LEU A 580 -30.03 -37.34 59.21
C LEU A 580 -30.52 -35.91 59.08
N VAL A 581 -31.30 -35.66 58.03
CA VAL A 581 -32.01 -34.39 57.88
C VAL A 581 -33.44 -34.62 58.30
N TYR A 582 -33.92 -33.85 59.27
CA TYR A 582 -35.32 -33.83 59.66
C TYR A 582 -35.98 -32.51 59.23
N THR A 583 -37.28 -32.58 58.99
CA THR A 583 -38.11 -31.41 58.67
C THR A 583 -39.34 -31.38 59.58
N ASP A 584 -39.59 -30.25 60.22
CA ASP A 584 -40.75 -29.98 61.08
C ASP A 584 -41.90 -29.27 60.33
N GLY A 585 -41.85 -29.29 59.00
CA GLY A 585 -42.83 -28.65 58.12
C GLY A 585 -42.48 -27.24 57.67
N ASN A 586 -41.47 -26.57 58.26
CA ASN A 586 -41.05 -25.23 57.82
C ASN A 586 -39.54 -25.05 57.62
N THR A 587 -38.68 -25.90 58.21
CA THR A 587 -37.22 -25.81 58.03
C THR A 587 -36.54 -27.18 58.06
N ALA A 588 -35.55 -27.41 57.19
CA ALA A 588 -34.73 -28.62 57.21
C ALA A 588 -33.52 -28.43 58.12
N GLN A 589 -33.38 -29.26 59.15
CA GLN A 589 -32.22 -29.25 60.04
C GLN A 589 -31.44 -30.56 59.90
N ALA A 590 -30.12 -30.45 59.79
CA ALA A 590 -29.23 -31.59 59.65
C ALA A 590 -28.60 -31.93 61.00
N ILE A 591 -28.85 -33.14 61.49
CA ILE A 591 -28.15 -33.73 62.63
C ILE A 591 -26.88 -34.38 62.07
N GLN A 592 -25.73 -33.81 62.42
CA GLN A 592 -24.42 -34.37 62.12
C GLN A 592 -24.02 -35.28 63.27
N LEU A 593 -24.00 -36.59 63.04
CA LEU A 593 -23.42 -37.53 63.99
C LEU A 593 -21.89 -37.53 63.79
N ASP A 594 -21.25 -36.49 64.32
CA ASP A 594 -19.82 -36.18 64.24
C ASP A 594 -19.07 -36.69 65.49
N ASP A 595 -18.15 -37.64 65.27
CA ASP A 595 -16.95 -38.01 66.05
C ASP A 595 -16.88 -37.60 67.55
N THR A 596 -17.75 -38.15 68.41
CA THR A 596 -17.46 -38.24 69.86
C THR A 596 -17.68 -39.64 70.41
N ALA A 597 -16.58 -40.35 70.70
CA ALA A 597 -16.30 -41.48 71.61
C ALA A 597 -17.38 -42.53 72.07
N SER A 598 -18.67 -42.45 71.73
CA SER A 598 -19.74 -43.33 72.23
C SER A 598 -19.89 -44.64 71.43
N PHE A 599 -19.47 -44.66 70.16
CA PHE A 599 -19.70 -45.78 69.23
C PHE A 599 -18.60 -46.85 69.17
N LEU A 600 -17.47 -46.63 69.85
CA LEU A 600 -16.31 -47.52 69.81
C LEU A 600 -16.43 -48.74 70.74
N ASP A 601 -17.42 -48.78 71.64
CA ASP A 601 -17.57 -49.84 72.67
C ASP A 601 -18.76 -50.79 72.46
N ALA A 602 -19.59 -50.58 71.44
CA ALA A 602 -20.86 -51.29 71.33
C ALA A 602 -20.63 -52.75 70.92
N THR A 603 -21.14 -53.69 71.73
CA THR A 603 -20.87 -55.13 71.55
C THR A 603 -21.96 -55.89 70.81
N SER A 604 -23.13 -55.28 70.59
CA SER A 604 -24.28 -55.86 69.90
C SER A 604 -25.10 -54.81 69.14
N LEU A 605 -25.94 -55.24 68.19
CA LEU A 605 -26.84 -54.36 67.43
C LEU A 605 -27.85 -53.63 68.34
N SER A 606 -28.20 -54.23 69.48
CA SER A 606 -29.06 -53.64 70.50
C SER A 606 -28.36 -52.56 71.32
N ASP A 607 -27.07 -52.74 71.65
CA ASP A 607 -26.27 -51.70 72.31
C ASP A 607 -26.10 -50.48 71.39
N MET A 608 -25.92 -50.73 70.09
CA MET A 608 -25.82 -49.68 69.08
C MET A 608 -27.13 -48.92 68.90
N ALA A 609 -28.28 -49.61 68.89
CA ALA A 609 -29.58 -48.96 68.81
C ALA A 609 -29.80 -48.02 70.00
N THR A 610 -29.50 -48.48 71.21
CA THR A 610 -29.67 -47.70 72.44
C THR A 610 -28.76 -46.47 72.49
N LYS A 611 -27.49 -46.62 72.08
CA LYS A 611 -26.52 -45.51 72.02
C LYS A 611 -26.88 -44.49 70.94
N LEU A 612 -27.28 -44.98 69.75
CA LEU A 612 -27.73 -44.10 68.67
C LEU A 612 -29.00 -43.33 69.04
N GLU A 613 -29.94 -43.96 69.74
CA GLU A 613 -31.14 -43.30 70.26
C GLU A 613 -30.79 -42.22 71.30
N THR A 614 -29.82 -42.50 72.17
CA THR A 614 -29.35 -41.55 73.18
C THR A 614 -28.68 -40.34 72.52
N ASP A 615 -27.77 -40.58 71.58
CA ASP A 615 -27.04 -39.51 70.89
C ASP A 615 -27.98 -38.66 70.03
N LEU A 616 -28.97 -39.29 69.38
CA LEU A 616 -30.01 -38.58 68.66
C LEU A 616 -30.83 -37.68 69.59
N ASN A 617 -31.33 -38.20 70.72
CA ASN A 617 -32.21 -37.43 71.61
C ASN A 617 -31.49 -36.38 72.47
N THR A 618 -30.16 -36.43 72.56
CA THR A 618 -29.34 -35.48 73.33
C THR A 618 -28.69 -34.39 72.47
N ASP A 619 -28.91 -34.41 71.14
CA ASP A 619 -28.34 -33.42 70.24
C ASP A 619 -28.91 -32.00 70.52
N PRO A 620 -28.06 -30.98 70.77
CA PRO A 620 -28.50 -29.62 71.08
C PRO A 620 -29.32 -28.95 69.96
N SER A 621 -29.17 -29.41 68.71
CA SER A 621 -29.87 -28.87 67.53
C SER A 621 -31.36 -29.26 67.46
N LEU A 622 -31.84 -30.09 68.39
CA LEU A 622 -33.24 -30.51 68.45
C LEU A 622 -34.17 -29.54 69.19
N GLY A 623 -33.66 -28.44 69.74
CA GLY A 623 -34.48 -27.44 70.44
C GLY A 623 -34.98 -27.87 71.82
N ASN A 624 -34.40 -28.94 72.38
CA ASN A 624 -34.69 -29.48 73.71
C ASN A 624 -34.09 -28.57 74.82
N THR A 625 -34.83 -27.57 75.31
CA THR A 625 -34.38 -26.67 76.40
C THR A 625 -35.19 -26.86 77.69
N SER A 626 -34.53 -26.75 78.85
CA SER A 626 -35.19 -26.78 80.17
C SER A 626 -35.79 -25.43 80.54
N GLU A 627 -36.99 -25.44 81.11
CA GLU A 627 -37.66 -24.23 81.65
C GLU A 627 -36.83 -23.58 82.76
N ALA A 628 -36.82 -22.24 82.81
CA ALA A 628 -36.17 -21.48 83.88
C ALA A 628 -37.04 -20.32 84.39
N ALA A 629 -37.12 -20.15 85.71
CA ALA A 629 -37.84 -19.06 86.37
C ALA A 629 -36.88 -18.17 87.17
N SER A 630 -36.81 -16.89 86.84
CA SER A 630 -36.04 -15.90 87.61
C SER A 630 -36.90 -15.30 88.71
N VAL A 631 -36.52 -15.52 89.98
CA VAL A 631 -37.30 -15.09 91.16
C VAL A 631 -36.60 -13.94 91.87
N GLN A 632 -37.30 -12.80 92.01
CA GLN A 632 -36.89 -11.67 92.81
C GLN A 632 -37.49 -11.75 94.22
N PHE A 633 -36.65 -11.71 95.24
CA PHE A 633 -37.01 -11.81 96.66
C PHE A 633 -37.22 -10.43 97.29
N VAL A 634 -38.01 -10.38 98.37
CA VAL A 634 -38.23 -9.18 99.18
C VAL A 634 -37.79 -9.42 100.62
N ALA A 635 -37.59 -8.34 101.38
CA ALA A 635 -37.22 -8.45 102.79
C ALA A 635 -38.36 -9.07 103.62
N LEU A 636 -38.02 -10.01 104.50
CA LEU A 636 -38.95 -10.70 105.39
C LEU A 636 -38.81 -10.19 106.82
N THR A 637 -39.93 -9.85 107.45
CA THR A 637 -39.98 -9.57 108.90
C THR A 637 -39.97 -10.88 109.70
N ALA A 638 -39.70 -10.80 111.00
CA ALA A 638 -39.57 -11.98 111.85
C ALA A 638 -40.80 -12.89 111.78
N GLY A 639 -40.60 -14.16 111.42
CA GLY A 639 -41.67 -15.16 111.27
C GLY A 639 -42.39 -15.18 109.90
N GLN A 640 -42.12 -14.24 108.99
CA GLN A 640 -42.55 -14.37 107.59
C GLN A 640 -41.71 -15.42 106.86
N PHE A 641 -42.29 -16.00 105.80
CA PHE A 641 -41.64 -17.07 105.04
C PHE A 641 -41.81 -16.88 103.54
N VAL A 642 -40.92 -17.53 102.79
CA VAL A 642 -41.04 -17.75 101.33
C VAL A 642 -40.96 -19.25 101.09
N GLU A 643 -41.90 -19.77 100.30
CA GLU A 643 -41.93 -21.15 99.86
C GLU A 643 -42.03 -21.22 98.34
N LEU A 644 -41.00 -21.81 97.72
CA LEU A 644 -40.84 -21.97 96.28
C LEU A 644 -40.38 -23.39 95.98
N GLY A 645 -41.02 -24.05 95.00
CA GLY A 645 -40.67 -25.41 94.59
C GLY A 645 -40.74 -26.45 95.73
N GLY A 646 -41.54 -26.19 96.78
CA GLY A 646 -41.67 -27.07 97.95
C GLY A 646 -40.64 -26.84 99.07
N LEU A 647 -39.66 -25.94 98.90
CA LEU A 647 -38.74 -25.54 99.95
C LEU A 647 -39.19 -24.21 100.58
N LYS A 648 -39.40 -24.21 101.90
CA LYS A 648 -39.87 -23.06 102.67
C LYS A 648 -38.77 -22.52 103.60
N PHE A 649 -38.43 -21.25 103.47
CA PHE A 649 -37.52 -20.51 104.35
C PHE A 649 -38.30 -19.54 105.23
N THR A 650 -38.17 -19.63 106.56
CA THR A 650 -38.83 -18.74 107.52
C THR A 650 -37.80 -17.86 108.23
N ALA A 651 -37.96 -16.54 108.15
CA ALA A 651 -37.02 -15.58 108.75
C ALA A 651 -37.01 -15.64 110.28
N GLY A 652 -35.81 -15.59 110.87
CA GLY A 652 -35.62 -15.63 112.32
C GLY A 652 -36.07 -14.36 113.04
N ALA A 653 -35.82 -14.27 114.35
CA ALA A 653 -36.31 -13.19 115.22
C ALA A 653 -35.92 -11.76 114.79
N ASN A 654 -34.89 -11.60 113.95
CA ASN A 654 -34.41 -10.31 113.46
C ASN A 654 -34.86 -9.97 112.03
N GLY A 655 -35.69 -10.80 111.38
CA GLY A 655 -36.00 -10.69 109.95
C GLY A 655 -34.81 -11.06 109.04
N ALA A 656 -35.00 -10.94 107.73
CA ALA A 656 -33.98 -11.15 106.70
C ALA A 656 -34.14 -10.11 105.58
N THR A 657 -33.05 -9.51 105.09
CA THR A 657 -33.11 -8.60 103.93
C THR A 657 -33.36 -9.36 102.62
N ALA A 658 -33.76 -8.68 101.55
CA ALA A 658 -34.01 -9.32 100.25
C ALA A 658 -32.79 -10.11 99.72
N ASP A 659 -31.58 -9.58 99.92
CA ASP A 659 -30.31 -10.26 99.58
C ASP A 659 -30.06 -11.50 100.42
N GLU A 660 -30.35 -11.43 101.72
CA GLU A 660 -30.19 -12.56 102.64
C GLU A 660 -31.21 -13.67 102.33
N VAL A 661 -32.39 -13.32 101.84
CA VAL A 661 -33.41 -14.28 101.38
C VAL A 661 -33.03 -14.85 100.00
N ALA A 662 -32.51 -14.05 99.07
CA ALA A 662 -32.01 -14.55 97.79
C ALA A 662 -30.82 -15.52 98.00
N ALA A 663 -29.87 -15.16 98.86
CA ALA A 663 -28.75 -16.03 99.23
C ALA A 663 -29.21 -17.33 99.93
N ALA A 664 -30.37 -17.33 100.60
CA ALA A 664 -30.96 -18.53 101.20
C ALA A 664 -31.36 -19.57 100.14
N PHE A 665 -31.77 -19.13 98.95
CA PHE A 665 -32.17 -19.99 97.84
C PHE A 665 -31.07 -20.17 96.77
N ALA A 666 -29.86 -19.68 96.96
CA ALA A 666 -28.80 -19.76 95.94
C ALA A 666 -28.04 -21.10 95.93
N ASN A 667 -27.67 -21.56 94.74
CA ASN A 667 -26.85 -22.76 94.46
C ASN A 667 -27.38 -24.06 95.10
N LEU A 668 -28.69 -24.27 95.08
CA LEU A 668 -29.34 -25.48 95.59
C LEU A 668 -29.58 -26.47 94.45
N ALA A 669 -29.26 -27.74 94.68
CA ALA A 669 -29.66 -28.81 93.77
C ALA A 669 -31.12 -29.22 94.04
N GLU A 670 -31.77 -29.88 93.08
CA GLU A 670 -33.04 -30.56 93.31
C GLU A 670 -32.90 -31.58 94.46
N GLY A 671 -33.91 -31.65 95.32
CA GLY A 671 -33.92 -32.45 96.54
C GLY A 671 -33.32 -31.74 97.77
N ALA A 672 -32.89 -30.48 97.66
CA ALA A 672 -32.34 -29.73 98.79
C ALA A 672 -33.40 -29.49 99.89
N THR A 673 -33.05 -29.82 101.14
CA THR A 673 -33.89 -29.58 102.33
C THR A 673 -33.38 -28.40 103.19
N THR A 674 -32.22 -27.84 102.87
CA THR A 674 -31.57 -26.71 103.57
C THR A 674 -30.73 -25.89 102.59
N GLY A 675 -30.50 -24.61 102.89
CA GLY A 675 -29.64 -23.73 102.10
C GLY A 675 -28.68 -22.84 102.91
N PRO A 676 -27.86 -21.99 102.24
CA PRO A 676 -26.84 -21.15 102.88
C PRO A 676 -27.36 -20.18 103.94
N GLY A 677 -28.65 -19.82 103.88
CA GLY A 677 -29.30 -18.86 104.78
C GLY A 677 -29.66 -19.35 106.20
N THR A 678 -29.20 -20.52 106.65
CA THR A 678 -29.57 -21.09 107.98
C THR A 678 -29.22 -20.21 109.19
N ALA A 679 -28.31 -19.24 109.04
CA ALA A 679 -28.00 -18.26 110.08
C ALA A 679 -29.06 -17.15 110.24
N LYS A 680 -29.95 -16.97 109.27
CA LYS A 680 -30.95 -15.89 109.20
C LYS A 680 -32.40 -16.39 109.30
N GLY A 681 -32.60 -17.71 109.29
CA GLY A 681 -33.91 -18.34 109.35
C GLY A 681 -33.82 -19.87 109.36
N SER A 682 -34.96 -20.54 109.37
CA SER A 682 -35.05 -22.02 109.32
C SER A 682 -35.73 -22.50 108.04
N TYR A 683 -35.31 -23.67 107.53
CA TYR A 683 -35.91 -24.32 106.37
C TYR A 683 -36.85 -25.45 106.78
N THR A 684 -37.93 -25.63 106.03
CA THR A 684 -38.83 -26.79 106.07
C THR A 684 -39.20 -27.18 104.65
N GLY A 685 -39.43 -28.47 104.38
CA GLY A 685 -39.77 -28.94 103.03
C GLY A 685 -38.56 -29.37 102.20
N THR A 686 -38.74 -29.51 100.90
CA THR A 686 -37.73 -30.01 99.95
C THR A 686 -37.93 -29.35 98.59
N LEU A 687 -36.86 -28.88 97.96
CA LEU A 687 -36.90 -28.30 96.63
C LEU A 687 -37.12 -29.41 95.58
N ASN A 688 -38.22 -29.40 94.84
CA ASN A 688 -38.59 -30.42 93.85
C ASN A 688 -38.71 -29.81 92.45
N GLY A 689 -38.27 -30.55 91.42
CA GLY A 689 -38.41 -30.19 90.01
C GLY A 689 -37.46 -29.09 89.49
N TYR A 690 -36.76 -28.40 90.38
CA TYR A 690 -35.88 -27.28 90.04
C TYR A 690 -34.57 -27.34 90.83
N ALA A 691 -33.49 -26.89 90.19
CA ALA A 691 -32.25 -26.49 90.84
C ALA A 691 -32.10 -24.97 90.76
N THR A 692 -31.37 -24.35 91.68
CA THR A 692 -31.16 -22.90 91.70
C THR A 692 -29.73 -22.52 91.36
N GLY A 693 -29.59 -21.44 90.58
CA GLY A 693 -28.31 -20.81 90.28
C GLY A 693 -27.78 -19.95 91.42
N ALA A 694 -26.69 -19.24 91.15
CA ALA A 694 -26.19 -18.21 92.05
C ALA A 694 -27.19 -17.03 92.14
N ALA A 695 -27.13 -16.28 93.26
CA ALA A 695 -27.87 -15.03 93.36
C ALA A 695 -27.32 -14.02 92.34
N ASN A 696 -28.16 -13.62 91.40
CA ASN A 696 -27.83 -12.71 90.31
C ASN A 696 -28.44 -11.35 90.61
N ASN A 697 -27.63 -10.34 90.91
CA ASN A 697 -28.05 -9.09 91.55
C ASN A 697 -28.59 -9.35 92.97
N THR A 698 -28.38 -8.39 93.88
CA THR A 698 -28.49 -8.48 95.35
C THR A 698 -29.88 -8.89 95.90
N ASP A 699 -30.80 -9.40 95.10
CA ASP A 699 -32.16 -9.81 95.47
C ASP A 699 -32.81 -10.86 94.54
N GLN A 700 -32.10 -11.49 93.59
CA GLN A 700 -32.71 -12.42 92.62
C GLN A 700 -31.95 -13.74 92.46
N VAL A 701 -32.66 -14.85 92.22
CA VAL A 701 -32.11 -16.19 91.93
C VAL A 701 -32.86 -16.83 90.79
N VAL A 702 -32.16 -17.50 89.86
CA VAL A 702 -32.76 -18.27 88.78
C VAL A 702 -32.96 -19.71 89.21
N PHE A 703 -34.17 -20.22 89.08
CA PHE A 703 -34.55 -21.62 89.23
C PHE A 703 -34.60 -22.24 87.84
N THR A 704 -33.85 -23.31 87.60
CA THR A 704 -33.83 -24.04 86.34
C THR A 704 -34.38 -25.43 86.56
N SER A 705 -35.34 -25.84 85.73
CA SER A 705 -35.92 -27.18 85.75
C SER A 705 -34.84 -28.23 85.53
N THR A 706 -34.90 -29.33 86.28
CA THR A 706 -34.04 -30.50 86.05
C THR A 706 -34.58 -31.42 84.94
N ALA A 707 -35.81 -31.20 84.51
CA ALA A 707 -36.40 -31.85 83.33
C ALA A 707 -36.24 -30.96 82.08
N VAL A 708 -36.20 -31.60 80.91
CA VAL A 708 -36.14 -30.93 79.61
C VAL A 708 -37.55 -30.84 79.04
N GLY A 709 -37.92 -29.68 78.50
CA GLY A 709 -39.27 -29.37 78.03
C GLY A 709 -40.04 -28.41 78.94
N ASP A 710 -41.23 -28.02 78.48
CA ASP A 710 -42.15 -27.13 79.20
C ASP A 710 -42.77 -27.88 80.38
N ILE A 711 -42.47 -27.45 81.61
CA ILE A 711 -43.03 -28.05 82.83
C ILE A 711 -44.06 -27.09 83.45
N THR A 712 -44.48 -27.32 84.69
CA THR A 712 -45.43 -26.42 85.35
C THR A 712 -44.67 -25.29 86.02
N ASP A 713 -44.89 -24.05 85.57
CA ASP A 713 -44.26 -22.83 86.08
C ASP A 713 -44.06 -22.81 87.60
N LEU A 714 -42.86 -22.39 88.00
CA LEU A 714 -42.55 -22.13 89.41
C LEU A 714 -43.45 -21.01 89.96
N ALA A 715 -44.34 -21.37 90.87
CA ALA A 715 -45.27 -20.44 91.51
C ALA A 715 -45.00 -20.28 93.02
N GLU A 716 -45.40 -19.12 93.54
CA GLU A 716 -45.39 -18.84 94.98
C GLU A 716 -46.49 -19.63 95.72
N SER A 717 -46.14 -20.28 96.84
CA SER A 717 -47.12 -20.95 97.72
C SER A 717 -47.94 -19.94 98.55
N GLN A 718 -49.23 -20.23 98.77
CA GLN A 718 -50.19 -19.35 99.48
C GLN A 718 -49.65 -18.88 100.85
N GLY A 719 -49.50 -17.56 101.01
CA GLY A 719 -49.03 -16.91 102.24
C GLY A 719 -47.52 -16.64 102.31
N SER A 720 -46.77 -16.93 101.24
CA SER A 720 -45.38 -16.47 101.06
C SER A 720 -45.32 -14.97 100.71
N THR A 721 -44.12 -14.39 100.68
CA THR A 721 -43.93 -13.02 100.15
C THR A 721 -42.72 -12.95 99.22
N VAL A 722 -42.92 -13.04 97.90
CA VAL A 722 -41.89 -12.75 96.87
C VAL A 722 -42.20 -11.49 96.06
N GLY A 723 -41.21 -10.94 95.36
CA GLY A 723 -41.33 -9.71 94.58
C GLY A 723 -41.92 -9.95 93.19
N ALA A 724 -41.20 -10.68 92.33
CA ALA A 724 -41.63 -11.03 90.97
C ALA A 724 -41.02 -12.37 90.54
N ILE A 725 -41.77 -13.18 89.81
CA ILE A 725 -41.28 -14.40 89.14
C ILE A 725 -41.44 -14.20 87.63
N THR A 726 -40.34 -14.31 86.90
CA THR A 726 -40.33 -14.24 85.43
C THR A 726 -39.94 -15.60 84.87
N VAL A 727 -40.88 -16.29 84.20
CA VAL A 727 -40.69 -17.62 83.63
C VAL A 727 -40.19 -17.52 82.19
N THR A 728 -39.30 -18.44 81.82
CA THR A 728 -38.85 -18.73 80.46
C THR A 728 -39.16 -20.20 80.20
N ASP A 729 -40.20 -20.45 79.40
CA ASP A 729 -40.73 -21.79 79.08
C ASP A 729 -39.65 -22.70 78.45
N GLY A 730 -39.72 -23.99 78.77
CA GLY A 730 -38.87 -25.01 78.15
C GLY A 730 -39.37 -25.42 76.77
N GLY A 731 -38.47 -25.68 75.82
CA GLY A 731 -38.84 -26.17 74.48
C GLY A 731 -38.94 -27.69 74.43
N ALA A 732 -40.11 -28.24 74.10
CA ALA A 732 -40.25 -29.66 73.77
C ALA A 732 -39.83 -29.89 72.30
N GLY A 733 -38.59 -30.35 72.09
CA GLY A 733 -38.03 -30.66 70.78
C GLY A 733 -38.36 -32.07 70.28
N VAL A 734 -37.84 -32.38 69.09
CA VAL A 734 -38.05 -33.66 68.38
C VAL A 734 -37.40 -34.82 69.14
N THR A 735 -38.09 -35.97 69.24
CA THR A 735 -37.52 -37.20 69.78
C THR A 735 -37.45 -38.30 68.73
N PHE A 736 -36.50 -39.23 68.87
CA PHE A 736 -36.27 -40.38 68.00
C PHE A 736 -36.28 -41.66 68.82
N GLU A 737 -36.92 -42.71 68.30
CA GLU A 737 -36.86 -44.08 68.82
C GLU A 737 -36.04 -44.94 67.85
N VAL A 738 -35.06 -45.71 68.33
CA VAL A 738 -34.22 -46.57 67.49
C VAL A 738 -34.43 -48.03 67.87
N THR A 739 -35.06 -48.80 66.98
CA THR A 739 -35.36 -50.22 67.22
C THR A 739 -34.56 -51.13 66.29
N VAL A 740 -34.26 -52.33 66.77
CA VAL A 740 -33.65 -53.40 65.97
C VAL A 740 -34.75 -54.25 65.36
N SER A 741 -34.79 -54.33 64.02
CA SER A 741 -35.71 -55.19 63.28
C SER A 741 -34.92 -56.16 62.39
N GLY A 742 -34.66 -57.36 62.91
CA GLY A 742 -33.84 -58.36 62.22
C GLY A 742 -32.36 -57.95 62.20
N THR A 743 -31.75 -57.88 61.03
CA THR A 743 -30.38 -57.38 60.83
C THR A 743 -30.31 -55.88 60.55
N ASN A 744 -31.43 -55.15 60.70
CA ASN A 744 -31.58 -53.75 60.34
C ASN A 744 -31.85 -52.88 61.57
N LEU A 745 -31.41 -51.62 61.51
CA LEU A 745 -31.76 -50.56 62.46
C LEU A 745 -32.88 -49.71 61.87
N VAL A 746 -33.91 -49.44 62.67
CA VAL A 746 -35.06 -48.63 62.28
C VAL A 746 -35.11 -47.40 63.19
N ILE A 747 -34.98 -46.21 62.60
CA ILE A 747 -35.04 -44.93 63.29
C ILE A 747 -36.42 -44.33 63.05
N THR A 748 -37.19 -44.13 64.11
CA THR A 748 -38.56 -43.61 64.06
C THR A 748 -38.62 -42.27 64.77
N PRO A 749 -38.94 -41.16 64.08
CA PRO A 749 -39.10 -39.86 64.73
C PRO A 749 -40.45 -39.73 65.43
N SER A 750 -40.61 -38.72 66.29
CA SER A 750 -41.90 -38.32 66.85
C SER A 750 -42.90 -37.90 65.76
N ALA A 751 -44.20 -38.04 66.05
CA ALA A 751 -45.26 -37.90 65.04
C ALA A 751 -45.25 -36.51 64.36
N GLY A 752 -45.26 -36.50 63.02
CA GLY A 752 -45.28 -35.28 62.21
C GLY A 752 -43.93 -34.85 61.64
N VAL A 753 -42.85 -35.56 61.96
CA VAL A 753 -41.49 -35.30 61.47
C VAL A 753 -41.11 -36.32 60.40
N THR A 754 -40.50 -35.85 59.29
CA THR A 754 -39.97 -36.74 58.25
C THR A 754 -38.44 -36.72 58.28
N VAL A 755 -37.83 -37.90 58.27
CA VAL A 755 -36.37 -38.06 58.27
C VAL A 755 -35.90 -38.58 56.91
N VAL A 756 -34.88 -37.94 56.35
CA VAL A 756 -34.21 -38.39 55.12
C VAL A 756 -32.75 -38.68 55.43
N ALA A 757 -32.31 -39.90 55.13
CA ALA A 757 -30.90 -40.29 55.22
C ALA A 757 -30.21 -40.10 53.86
N SER A 758 -29.19 -39.26 53.83
CA SER A 758 -28.33 -39.08 52.65
C SER A 758 -26.96 -39.71 52.88
N GLY A 759 -26.67 -40.80 52.18
CA GLY A 759 -25.32 -41.37 52.08
C GLY A 759 -24.70 -41.02 50.72
N THR A 760 -23.42 -40.65 50.69
CA THR A 760 -22.70 -40.20 49.49
C THR A 760 -22.16 -41.35 48.64
N ASP A 761 -22.96 -42.39 48.39
CA ASP A 761 -22.61 -43.42 47.41
C ASP A 761 -23.89 -43.93 46.73
N PHE A 762 -24.24 -43.35 45.58
CA PHE A 762 -25.06 -44.06 44.61
C PHE A 762 -24.66 -43.80 43.16
N VAL A 763 -24.55 -44.93 42.49
CA VAL A 763 -24.27 -45.23 41.10
C VAL A 763 -25.32 -44.60 40.16
N SER A 764 -24.83 -44.18 38.99
CA SER A 764 -25.58 -43.59 37.87
C SER A 764 -26.79 -44.42 37.41
N GLY A 765 -27.94 -43.75 37.25
CA GLY A 765 -28.95 -44.10 36.25
C GLY A 765 -30.33 -44.57 36.76
N VAL A 766 -31.19 -43.64 37.20
CA VAL A 766 -32.67 -43.74 37.10
C VAL A 766 -33.28 -42.32 37.02
N THR A 767 -34.07 -42.05 35.98
CA THR A 767 -34.96 -40.87 35.81
C THR A 767 -36.27 -41.07 36.56
N TYR A 768 -36.88 -40.06 37.21
CA TYR A 768 -38.34 -39.72 37.29
C TYR A 768 -38.56 -38.42 38.17
N PRO A 769 -39.79 -37.89 38.34
CA PRO A 769 -40.36 -36.70 37.70
C PRO A 769 -40.39 -35.42 38.58
N ARG A 770 -40.69 -34.29 37.93
CA ARG A 770 -40.74 -32.91 38.42
C ARG A 770 -41.66 -32.68 39.64
N GLY A 771 -41.14 -32.03 40.68
CA GLY A 771 -41.87 -31.44 41.82
C GLY A 771 -40.96 -30.51 42.64
N THR A 772 -41.37 -29.25 42.81
CA THR A 772 -40.54 -28.05 43.04
C THR A 772 -40.07 -27.84 44.49
N VAL A 773 -38.75 -27.77 44.72
CA VAL A 773 -38.09 -26.84 45.67
C VAL A 773 -36.73 -26.48 45.07
N SER A 774 -36.56 -25.23 44.67
CA SER A 774 -35.39 -24.70 43.98
C SER A 774 -34.23 -24.47 44.95
N THR A 775 -33.19 -25.30 44.88
CA THR A 775 -31.83 -24.83 45.14
C THR A 775 -31.39 -24.01 43.91
N PRO A 776 -30.70 -22.87 44.05
CA PRO A 776 -30.31 -22.08 42.89
C PRO A 776 -29.17 -22.81 42.16
N SER A 777 -29.53 -23.68 41.22
CA SER A 777 -28.67 -24.02 40.10
C SER A 777 -28.67 -22.84 39.13
N SER A 778 -27.47 -22.45 38.65
CA SER A 778 -27.17 -21.39 37.66
C SER A 778 -26.82 -20.03 38.28
N ALA A 779 -25.55 -19.63 38.23
CA ALA A 779 -25.11 -18.26 38.49
C ALA A 779 -25.50 -17.34 37.32
N VAL A 780 -25.49 -16.01 37.54
CA VAL A 780 -25.62 -15.03 36.45
C VAL A 780 -24.42 -15.17 35.50
N THR A 781 -24.67 -15.27 34.19
CA THR A 781 -23.61 -15.28 33.17
C THR A 781 -23.71 -14.07 32.26
N THR A 782 -22.58 -13.52 31.82
CA THR A 782 -22.52 -12.36 30.93
C THR A 782 -21.73 -12.70 29.67
N GLN A 783 -22.21 -12.27 28.51
CA GLN A 783 -21.50 -12.37 27.24
C GLN A 783 -21.73 -11.11 26.41
N TYR A 784 -20.72 -10.63 25.70
CA TYR A 784 -20.88 -9.60 24.69
C TYR A 784 -21.42 -10.19 23.38
N ASP A 785 -22.54 -9.65 22.89
CA ASP A 785 -23.08 -9.89 21.55
C ASP A 785 -22.65 -8.74 20.62
N PRO A 786 -21.75 -9.00 19.65
CA PRO A 786 -21.26 -7.97 18.73
C PRO A 786 -22.28 -7.56 17.67
N VAL A 787 -23.32 -8.37 17.40
CA VAL A 787 -24.36 -8.07 16.41
C VAL A 787 -25.33 -7.04 16.96
N SER A 788 -25.81 -7.26 18.18
CA SER A 788 -26.69 -6.32 18.88
C SER A 788 -25.93 -5.22 19.64
N GLN A 789 -24.59 -5.31 19.71
CA GLN A 789 -23.71 -4.41 20.47
C GLN A 789 -24.13 -4.29 21.93
N GLN A 790 -24.34 -5.44 22.57
CA GLN A 790 -24.89 -5.53 23.94
C GLN A 790 -24.14 -6.54 24.78
N PHE A 791 -23.90 -6.21 26.05
CA PHE A 791 -23.66 -7.23 27.06
C PHE A 791 -25.00 -7.89 27.42
N VAL A 792 -25.11 -9.18 27.16
CA VAL A 792 -26.26 -10.01 27.48
C VAL A 792 -25.99 -10.73 28.79
N PHE A 793 -26.82 -10.44 29.78
CA PHE A 793 -26.81 -11.06 31.08
C PHE A 793 -27.94 -12.11 31.17
N ALA A 794 -27.61 -13.35 31.51
CA ALA A 794 -28.59 -14.40 31.74
C ALA A 794 -28.78 -14.61 33.25
N PRO A 795 -29.99 -14.44 33.80
CA PRO A 795 -30.26 -14.69 35.20
C PRO A 795 -30.29 -16.21 35.49
N PRO A 796 -30.13 -16.60 36.77
CA PRO A 796 -30.41 -17.93 37.25
C PRO A 796 -31.80 -18.42 36.83
N THR A 797 -31.95 -19.73 36.62
CA THR A 797 -33.25 -20.31 36.25
C THR A 797 -34.30 -19.99 37.31
N GLY A 798 -35.35 -19.25 36.94
CA GLY A 798 -36.42 -18.84 37.86
C GLY A 798 -36.22 -17.51 38.59
N ALA A 799 -35.18 -16.73 38.25
CA ALA A 799 -34.96 -15.36 38.75
C ALA A 799 -35.14 -14.32 37.63
N THR A 800 -35.49 -13.08 37.99
CA THR A 800 -35.34 -11.90 37.13
C THR A 800 -34.14 -11.07 37.58
N MET A 801 -33.67 -10.15 36.75
CA MET A 801 -32.50 -9.33 37.08
C MET A 801 -32.62 -7.84 36.74
N SER A 802 -31.79 -7.04 37.40
CA SER A 802 -31.57 -5.63 37.09
C SER A 802 -30.11 -5.23 37.30
N LEU A 803 -29.62 -4.28 36.50
CA LEU A 803 -28.35 -3.58 36.72
C LEU A 803 -28.65 -2.26 37.42
N THR A 804 -27.95 -1.92 38.51
CA THR A 804 -28.15 -0.67 39.28
C THR A 804 -26.80 -0.03 39.62
N GLY A 805 -26.66 1.29 39.67
CA GLY A 805 -25.34 1.88 39.96
C GLY A 805 -25.13 3.34 39.58
N GLY A 806 -26.17 4.03 39.10
CA GLY A 806 -26.05 5.36 38.51
C GLY A 806 -25.86 5.29 36.98
N PRO A 807 -25.89 6.44 36.27
CA PRO A 807 -25.72 6.47 34.81
C PRO A 807 -24.33 5.94 34.42
N ASN A 808 -24.31 4.84 33.67
CA ASN A 808 -23.10 4.23 33.12
C ASN A 808 -23.33 4.03 31.61
N LEU A 809 -23.03 5.09 30.84
CA LEU A 809 -23.20 5.11 29.39
C LEU A 809 -22.35 4.04 28.68
N LEU A 810 -21.25 3.59 29.29
CA LEU A 810 -20.39 2.55 28.75
C LEU A 810 -21.02 1.16 28.84
N MET A 811 -21.83 0.92 29.88
CA MET A 811 -22.63 -0.29 30.06
C MET A 811 -24.10 -0.10 29.62
N GLY A 812 -24.40 0.92 28.82
CA GLY A 812 -25.76 1.15 28.30
C GLY A 812 -26.80 1.60 29.34
N MET A 813 -26.36 1.98 30.53
CA MET A 813 -27.23 2.48 31.60
C MET A 813 -27.38 3.99 31.46
N SER A 814 -28.41 4.44 30.74
CA SER A 814 -28.77 5.86 30.60
C SER A 814 -29.49 6.43 31.83
N SER A 815 -29.91 5.57 32.76
CA SER A 815 -30.58 5.90 34.03
C SER A 815 -29.91 5.14 35.19
N ALA A 816 -30.39 5.35 36.43
CA ALA A 816 -29.80 4.72 37.61
C ALA A 816 -29.96 3.18 37.66
N SER A 817 -30.86 2.61 36.85
CA SER A 817 -31.15 1.18 36.81
C SER A 817 -31.67 0.71 35.45
N LEU A 818 -31.19 -0.44 34.98
CA LEU A 818 -31.71 -1.16 33.81
C LEU A 818 -32.37 -2.47 34.30
N THR A 819 -33.66 -2.68 34.03
CA THR A 819 -34.41 -3.85 34.51
C THR A 819 -34.75 -4.78 33.36
N GLN A 820 -34.68 -6.09 33.59
CA GLN A 820 -35.06 -7.11 32.63
C GLN A 820 -36.54 -6.98 32.21
N ASP A 821 -36.81 -7.08 30.90
CA ASP A 821 -38.17 -7.20 30.39
C ASP A 821 -38.76 -8.55 30.85
N PRO A 822 -39.94 -8.58 31.50
CA PRO A 822 -40.57 -9.83 31.95
C PRO A 822 -40.80 -10.86 30.84
N ASN A 823 -40.84 -10.45 29.57
CA ASN A 823 -41.05 -11.32 28.42
C ASN A 823 -39.74 -11.89 27.83
N LEU A 824 -38.58 -11.44 28.32
CA LEU A 824 -37.27 -11.88 27.84
C LEU A 824 -36.54 -12.69 28.91
N THR A 825 -35.83 -13.73 28.47
CA THR A 825 -35.06 -14.61 29.35
C THR A 825 -33.70 -14.05 29.75
N THR A 826 -33.29 -12.90 29.20
CA THR A 826 -32.01 -12.23 29.45
C THR A 826 -32.21 -10.72 29.61
N LEU A 827 -31.24 -10.06 30.24
CA LEU A 827 -31.14 -8.60 30.31
C LEU A 827 -29.99 -8.14 29.41
N SER A 828 -30.26 -7.28 28.44
CA SER A 828 -29.24 -6.77 27.52
C SER A 828 -28.93 -5.31 27.79
N ALA A 829 -27.64 -4.97 27.82
CA ALA A 829 -27.15 -3.64 28.09
C ALA A 829 -26.30 -3.14 26.91
N THR A 830 -26.79 -2.14 26.17
CA THR A 830 -26.14 -1.64 24.94
C THR A 830 -24.83 -0.95 25.24
N SER A 831 -23.74 -1.49 24.72
CA SER A 831 -22.38 -1.03 25.02
C SER A 831 -21.52 -1.18 23.79
N TYR A 832 -20.65 -0.21 23.52
CA TYR A 832 -19.69 -0.32 22.43
C TYR A 832 -18.30 0.17 22.87
N PRO A 833 -17.22 -0.35 22.27
CA PRO A 833 -15.87 0.12 22.54
C PRO A 833 -15.70 1.61 22.22
N GLN A 834 -15.16 2.37 23.17
CA GLN A 834 -14.98 3.84 23.09
C GLN A 834 -13.56 4.30 23.46
N GLY A 835 -12.67 3.36 23.74
CA GLY A 835 -11.27 3.60 24.08
C GLY A 835 -10.38 3.82 22.86
N ALA A 836 -9.07 3.71 23.08
CA ALA A 836 -8.09 3.79 22.01
C ALA A 836 -8.23 2.63 21.01
N TYR A 837 -7.75 2.86 19.78
CA TYR A 837 -7.59 1.77 18.82
C TYR A 837 -6.61 0.72 19.35
N ILE A 838 -6.90 -0.55 19.08
CA ILE A 838 -6.02 -1.68 19.38
C ILE A 838 -4.67 -1.49 18.66
N ARG A 839 -4.71 -0.93 17.46
CA ARG A 839 -3.55 -0.67 16.61
C ARG A 839 -3.58 0.77 16.10
N ASP A 840 -2.42 1.43 16.11
CA ASP A 840 -2.27 2.80 15.61
C ASP A 840 -2.67 2.90 14.14
N ALA A 841 -3.32 4.00 13.77
CA ALA A 841 -3.90 4.21 12.44
C ALA A 841 -2.95 3.94 11.26
N LYS A 842 -1.64 4.15 11.40
CA LYS A 842 -0.63 3.90 10.35
C LYS A 842 -0.35 2.42 10.11
N LEU A 843 -0.54 1.60 11.15
CA LEU A 843 -0.28 0.16 11.13
C LEU A 843 -1.53 -0.65 10.81
N GLN A 844 -2.70 -0.01 10.75
CA GLN A 844 -3.97 -0.68 10.49
C GLN A 844 -4.00 -1.31 9.09
N ARG A 845 -4.55 -2.52 8.99
CA ARG A 845 -4.78 -3.27 7.75
C ARG A 845 -6.18 -3.88 7.77
N PHE A 846 -6.80 -3.97 6.60
CA PHE A 846 -8.21 -4.32 6.47
C PHE A 846 -8.40 -5.33 5.34
N GLY A 847 -9.51 -6.06 5.38
CA GLY A 847 -9.92 -6.96 4.30
C GLY A 847 -9.13 -8.27 4.21
N MET A 848 -8.45 -8.66 5.29
CA MET A 848 -7.81 -9.97 5.37
C MET A 848 -8.86 -11.06 5.24
N THR A 849 -8.52 -12.16 4.56
CA THR A 849 -9.39 -13.33 4.47
C THR A 849 -8.62 -14.60 4.77
N VAL A 850 -9.27 -15.52 5.48
CA VAL A 850 -8.78 -16.89 5.68
C VAL A 850 -9.85 -17.82 5.15
N THR A 851 -9.45 -18.75 4.29
CA THR A 851 -10.33 -19.79 3.75
C THR A 851 -9.77 -21.16 4.07
N TYR A 852 -10.65 -22.16 4.11
CA TYR A 852 -10.26 -23.56 4.28
C TYR A 852 -10.60 -24.33 2.99
N ASP A 853 -9.57 -24.83 2.32
CA ASP A 853 -9.77 -25.71 1.17
C ASP A 853 -9.99 -27.14 1.69
N SER A 854 -11.24 -27.58 1.67
CA SER A 854 -11.62 -28.92 2.10
C SER A 854 -11.05 -30.07 1.25
N VAL A 855 -10.62 -29.79 0.01
CA VAL A 855 -10.06 -30.80 -0.90
C VAL A 855 -8.59 -31.04 -0.56
N ASN A 856 -7.82 -29.96 -0.45
CA ASN A 856 -6.40 -30.00 -0.11
C ASN A 856 -6.13 -30.03 1.41
N GLN A 857 -7.19 -29.89 2.21
CA GLN A 857 -7.18 -29.85 3.68
C GLN A 857 -6.19 -28.83 4.22
N ASN A 858 -6.19 -27.59 3.72
CA ASN A 858 -5.27 -26.55 4.18
C ASN A 858 -5.99 -25.21 4.37
N PHE A 859 -5.40 -24.38 5.23
CA PHE A 859 -5.83 -23.00 5.41
C PHE A 859 -5.06 -22.08 4.46
N VAL A 860 -5.80 -21.21 3.78
CA VAL A 860 -5.26 -20.22 2.85
C VAL A 860 -5.50 -18.84 3.44
N PHE A 861 -4.40 -18.16 3.75
CA PHE A 861 -4.38 -16.80 4.29
C PHE A 861 -4.11 -15.83 3.15
N THR A 862 -4.99 -14.86 2.97
CA THR A 862 -4.92 -13.90 1.88
C THR A 862 -4.95 -12.47 2.42
N SER A 863 -4.01 -11.64 1.97
CA SER A 863 -3.96 -10.24 2.31
C SER A 863 -5.17 -9.48 1.75
N GLY A 864 -5.56 -8.39 2.42
CA GLY A 864 -6.66 -7.53 1.94
C GLY A 864 -6.28 -6.54 0.84
N THR A 865 -4.99 -6.47 0.50
CA THR A 865 -4.43 -5.65 -0.57
C THR A 865 -3.95 -6.54 -1.72
N SER A 866 -4.02 -6.05 -2.95
CA SER A 866 -3.50 -6.77 -4.12
C SER A 866 -2.21 -6.17 -4.66
N GLY A 867 -1.53 -6.94 -5.50
CA GLY A 867 -0.36 -6.47 -6.24
C GLY A 867 0.97 -6.75 -5.56
N ASP A 868 2.03 -6.21 -6.15
CA ASP A 868 3.41 -6.51 -5.78
C ASP A 868 3.86 -5.85 -4.46
N MET A 869 3.16 -4.80 -4.03
CA MET A 869 3.35 -4.19 -2.71
C MET A 869 2.66 -4.97 -1.59
N SER A 870 1.79 -5.93 -1.93
CA SER A 870 1.13 -6.73 -0.92
C SER A 870 2.08 -7.80 -0.38
N SER A 871 2.12 -7.99 0.93
CA SER A 871 2.87 -9.07 1.57
C SER A 871 2.08 -9.67 2.74
N ILE A 872 2.41 -10.91 3.08
CA ILE A 872 1.82 -11.59 4.24
C ILE A 872 2.85 -12.56 4.80
N SER A 873 3.06 -12.52 6.11
CA SER A 873 3.93 -13.42 6.85
C SER A 873 3.15 -14.02 8.00
N VAL A 874 3.07 -15.35 8.05
CA VAL A 874 2.40 -16.13 9.10
C VAL A 874 3.47 -16.96 9.79
N VAL A 875 3.71 -16.63 11.06
CA VAL A 875 4.75 -17.23 11.89
C VAL A 875 4.08 -17.93 13.07
N PRO A 876 3.98 -19.26 13.06
CA PRO A 876 3.40 -20.03 14.17
C PRO A 876 4.24 -19.92 15.45
N THR A 877 3.58 -20.04 16.60
CA THR A 877 4.26 -20.14 17.90
C THR A 877 5.09 -21.44 18.00
N THR A 878 6.11 -21.43 18.85
CA THR A 878 6.93 -22.62 19.15
C THR A 878 6.31 -23.55 20.21
N ASP A 879 5.14 -23.19 20.74
CA ASP A 879 4.44 -23.99 21.76
C ASP A 879 3.71 -25.20 21.15
N ILE A 880 4.29 -26.39 21.33
CA ILE A 880 3.80 -27.68 20.80
C ILE A 880 2.38 -28.07 21.26
N GLU A 881 1.86 -27.48 22.35
CA GLU A 881 0.49 -27.74 22.82
C GLU A 881 -0.57 -26.86 22.13
N ASN A 882 -0.14 -25.96 21.25
CA ASN A 882 -1.01 -25.02 20.56
C ASN A 882 -1.85 -25.69 19.45
N LEU A 883 -3.13 -25.29 19.35
CA LEU A 883 -4.05 -25.77 18.32
C LEU A 883 -3.53 -25.50 16.89
N ALA A 884 -2.78 -24.43 16.68
CA ALA A 884 -2.26 -24.04 15.36
C ALA A 884 -1.30 -25.08 14.78
N LEU A 885 -0.41 -25.61 15.62
CA LEU A 885 0.58 -26.59 15.22
C LEU A 885 -0.05 -27.97 14.97
N THR A 886 -1.15 -28.28 15.66
CA THR A 886 -1.78 -29.61 15.58
C THR A 886 -2.96 -29.68 14.60
N LYS A 887 -3.63 -28.56 14.32
CA LYS A 887 -4.89 -28.52 13.54
C LYS A 887 -4.94 -27.49 12.42
N LEU A 888 -4.13 -26.44 12.40
CA LEU A 888 -4.12 -25.45 11.31
C LEU A 888 -3.10 -25.74 10.20
N GLY A 889 -2.32 -26.82 10.33
CA GLY A 889 -1.34 -27.21 9.31
C GLY A 889 -0.12 -26.28 9.25
N LEU A 890 0.17 -25.51 10.30
CA LEU A 890 1.32 -24.59 10.34
C LEU A 890 2.64 -25.27 10.79
N VAL A 891 2.79 -26.58 10.53
CA VAL A 891 3.97 -27.40 10.88
C VAL A 891 4.46 -28.23 9.69
N GLU A 892 5.73 -28.64 9.73
CA GLU A 892 6.26 -29.63 8.78
C GLU A 892 5.54 -30.98 8.87
N SER A 893 5.44 -31.70 7.75
CA SER A 893 4.99 -33.09 7.69
C SER A 893 6.04 -34.10 8.22
N THR A 894 6.95 -33.67 9.09
CA THR A 894 7.98 -34.52 9.70
C THR A 894 7.54 -34.98 11.10
N PRO A 895 8.02 -36.14 11.61
CA PRO A 895 7.65 -36.65 12.93
C PRO A 895 7.99 -35.73 14.12
N ALA A 896 8.75 -34.65 13.88
CA ALA A 896 9.22 -33.69 14.87
C ALA A 896 8.34 -32.43 15.00
N GLY A 897 7.35 -32.21 14.10
CA GLY A 897 6.38 -31.11 14.23
C GLY A 897 7.00 -29.70 14.26
N ILE A 898 8.06 -29.46 13.47
CA ILE A 898 8.78 -28.19 13.46
C ILE A 898 7.86 -27.08 12.88
N PRO A 899 7.70 -25.91 13.54
CA PRO A 899 6.93 -24.79 13.02
C PRO A 899 7.55 -24.24 11.72
N ILE A 900 6.74 -23.99 10.68
CA ILE A 900 7.18 -23.37 9.42
C ILE A 900 6.70 -21.92 9.35
N ASN A 901 7.61 -21.00 9.04
CA ASN A 901 7.25 -19.64 8.67
C ASN A 901 6.79 -19.63 7.22
N TYR A 902 5.58 -19.15 6.98
CA TYR A 902 5.06 -18.99 5.63
C TYR A 902 5.01 -17.50 5.32
N SER A 903 5.79 -17.05 4.34
CA SER A 903 5.75 -15.65 3.91
C SER A 903 5.67 -15.51 2.40
N VAL A 904 4.99 -14.45 1.98
CA VAL A 904 5.04 -13.89 0.64
C VAL A 904 5.49 -12.45 0.80
N GLU A 905 6.71 -12.18 0.36
CA GLU A 905 7.34 -10.86 0.43
C GLU A 905 6.83 -9.93 -0.68
N THR A 906 7.05 -8.63 -0.48
CA THR A 906 6.87 -7.66 -1.57
C THR A 906 7.88 -7.93 -2.68
N THR A 907 7.50 -7.64 -3.92
CA THR A 907 8.34 -7.90 -5.10
C THR A 907 8.65 -6.62 -5.84
N ALA A 908 9.93 -6.39 -6.14
CA ALA A 908 10.34 -5.26 -6.97
C ALA A 908 9.96 -5.45 -8.45
N THR A 909 9.79 -6.70 -8.88
CA THR A 909 9.35 -7.07 -10.24
C THR A 909 7.85 -7.32 -10.27
N ALA A 910 7.22 -6.98 -11.39
CA ALA A 910 5.81 -7.24 -11.62
C ALA A 910 5.49 -8.74 -11.66
N LEU A 911 4.89 -9.27 -10.60
CA LEU A 911 4.48 -10.68 -10.45
C LEU A 911 2.99 -10.78 -10.16
N ARG A 912 2.50 -9.98 -9.21
CA ARG A 912 1.12 -9.92 -8.73
C ARG A 912 0.36 -8.70 -9.23
N GLY A 913 1.03 -7.68 -9.76
CA GLY A 913 0.41 -6.53 -10.43
C GLY A 913 0.19 -5.31 -9.54
N LEU A 914 -0.82 -4.52 -9.91
CA LEU A 914 -1.19 -3.26 -9.25
C LEU A 914 -2.16 -3.47 -8.07
N ALA A 915 -2.18 -2.52 -7.13
CA ALA A 915 -3.17 -2.51 -6.07
C ALA A 915 -4.60 -2.31 -6.63
N SER A 916 -5.56 -3.08 -6.11
CA SER A 916 -6.98 -3.01 -6.48
C SER A 916 -7.66 -1.84 -5.79
N ASN A 917 -8.79 -1.41 -6.36
CA ASN A 917 -9.52 -0.25 -5.86
C ASN A 917 -10.60 -0.67 -4.84
N PRO A 918 -10.74 0.07 -3.73
CA PRO A 918 -11.85 -0.12 -2.79
C PRO A 918 -13.18 0.33 -3.39
N ALA A 919 -14.28 -0.12 -2.80
CA ALA A 919 -15.61 0.37 -3.16
C ALA A 919 -15.82 1.78 -2.61
N VAL A 920 -16.23 2.69 -3.49
CA VAL A 920 -16.46 4.09 -3.15
C VAL A 920 -17.90 4.47 -3.48
N MET A 921 -18.58 5.07 -2.52
CA MET A 921 -19.91 5.65 -2.68
C MET A 921 -19.88 7.12 -2.30
N THR A 922 -20.42 7.98 -3.15
CA THR A 922 -20.52 9.43 -2.89
C THR A 922 -21.99 9.83 -2.87
N GLY A 923 -22.40 10.52 -1.82
CA GLY A 923 -23.76 11.03 -1.66
C GLY A 923 -24.09 12.21 -2.58
N THR A 924 -25.32 12.71 -2.47
CA THR A 924 -25.72 13.99 -3.05
C THR A 924 -25.38 15.15 -2.11
N PRO A 925 -25.51 16.42 -2.54
CA PRO A 925 -25.23 17.56 -1.68
C PRO A 925 -26.05 17.54 -0.37
N ILE A 926 -25.40 17.83 0.75
CA ILE A 926 -25.99 17.89 2.09
C ILE A 926 -26.91 19.13 2.19
N GLY A 927 -28.10 18.94 2.76
CA GLY A 927 -29.16 19.96 2.84
C GLY A 927 -29.02 20.97 3.99
N ILE A 928 -27.96 20.88 4.79
CA ILE A 928 -27.69 21.76 5.94
C ILE A 928 -26.32 22.45 5.81
N ASN A 929 -26.15 23.54 6.57
CA ASN A 929 -24.87 24.22 6.64
C ASN A 929 -23.91 23.46 7.57
N VAL A 930 -22.97 22.72 6.98
CA VAL A 930 -21.97 21.91 7.69
C VAL A 930 -20.81 22.72 8.29
N ASN A 931 -20.71 24.03 8.02
CA ASN A 931 -19.66 24.89 8.57
C ASN A 931 -19.95 25.35 10.00
N ASN A 932 -21.17 25.15 10.49
CA ASN A 932 -21.59 25.45 11.85
C ASN A 932 -21.90 24.16 12.62
N THR A 933 -22.18 24.29 13.92
CA THR A 933 -22.78 23.16 14.65
C THR A 933 -24.22 22.92 14.17
N PHE A 934 -24.62 21.65 14.11
CA PHE A 934 -25.96 21.24 13.67
C PHE A 934 -26.55 20.13 14.57
N SER A 935 -27.87 19.95 14.48
CA SER A 935 -28.60 18.98 15.29
C SER A 935 -28.84 17.66 14.54
N VAL A 936 -28.52 16.54 15.20
CA VAL A 936 -28.99 15.20 14.84
C VAL A 936 -30.09 14.83 15.83
N ASP A 937 -31.27 14.45 15.33
CA ASP A 937 -32.43 14.06 16.13
C ASP A 937 -33.00 12.71 15.70
N VAL A 938 -34.01 12.20 16.41
CA VAL A 938 -34.59 10.88 16.17
C VAL A 938 -35.22 10.69 14.78
N SER A 939 -35.48 11.77 14.03
CA SER A 939 -36.00 11.70 12.68
C SER A 939 -34.91 11.48 11.63
N ASN A 940 -33.66 11.92 11.91
CA ASN A 940 -32.56 11.91 10.95
C ASN A 940 -31.30 11.16 11.42
N ASN A 941 -31.35 10.45 12.56
CA ASN A 941 -30.20 9.77 13.15
C ASN A 941 -29.98 8.32 12.69
N LYS A 942 -30.73 7.80 11.71
CA LYS A 942 -30.64 6.40 11.26
C LYS A 942 -30.05 6.29 9.86
N PHE A 943 -29.11 5.35 9.71
CA PHE A 943 -28.44 5.05 8.45
C PHE A 943 -28.45 3.54 8.21
N VAL A 944 -29.10 3.08 7.15
CA VAL A 944 -29.08 1.68 6.71
C VAL A 944 -27.84 1.47 5.85
N VAL A 945 -26.97 0.57 6.28
CA VAL A 945 -25.65 0.37 5.71
C VAL A 945 -25.50 -1.09 5.30
N SER A 946 -24.99 -1.30 4.10
CA SER A 946 -24.54 -2.59 3.58
C SER A 946 -23.09 -2.43 3.15
N VAL A 947 -22.19 -3.20 3.73
CA VAL A 947 -20.78 -3.24 3.33
C VAL A 947 -20.44 -4.71 3.10
N ASP A 948 -20.02 -5.03 1.88
CA ASP A 948 -19.78 -6.40 1.44
C ASP A 948 -21.00 -7.30 1.77
N ASN A 949 -20.81 -8.33 2.60
CA ASN A 949 -21.87 -9.25 3.05
C ASN A 949 -22.51 -8.87 4.39
N VAL A 950 -22.18 -7.72 4.97
CA VAL A 950 -22.71 -7.25 6.26
C VAL A 950 -23.75 -6.17 6.05
N GLN A 951 -24.93 -6.36 6.64
CA GLN A 951 -26.03 -5.39 6.61
C GLN A 951 -26.46 -5.03 8.02
N GLY A 952 -26.64 -3.73 8.28
CA GLY A 952 -27.07 -3.24 9.59
C GLY A 952 -27.58 -1.81 9.55
N THR A 953 -28.12 -1.33 10.67
CA THR A 953 -28.56 0.06 10.83
C THR A 953 -27.68 0.75 11.86
N VAL A 954 -26.98 1.80 11.44
CA VAL A 954 -26.23 2.69 12.31
C VAL A 954 -27.19 3.75 12.85
N VAL A 955 -27.25 3.87 14.18
CA VAL A 955 -28.05 4.87 14.86
C VAL A 955 -27.13 5.81 15.62
N LEU A 956 -27.13 7.09 15.25
CA LEU A 956 -26.34 8.11 15.95
C LEU A 956 -27.09 8.65 17.17
N GLU A 957 -26.33 9.08 18.18
CA GLU A 957 -26.89 9.67 19.40
C GLU A 957 -27.54 11.04 19.08
N PRO A 958 -28.80 11.29 19.44
CA PRO A 958 -29.42 12.59 19.23
C PRO A 958 -28.69 13.69 20.03
N LYS A 959 -28.09 14.67 19.33
CA LYS A 959 -27.40 15.84 19.94
C LYS A 959 -27.63 17.09 19.10
N SER A 960 -27.71 18.24 19.75
CA SER A 960 -27.96 19.53 19.08
C SER A 960 -26.70 20.26 18.59
N ASN A 961 -25.51 19.72 18.84
CA ASN A 961 -24.23 20.43 18.69
C ASN A 961 -23.15 19.62 17.94
N TYR A 962 -23.53 18.76 16.99
CA TYR A 962 -22.55 18.07 16.14
C TYR A 962 -21.77 19.07 15.29
N THR A 963 -20.46 18.88 15.20
CA THR A 963 -19.63 19.44 14.13
C THR A 963 -19.52 18.43 12.99
N LEU A 964 -19.11 18.86 11.80
CA LEU A 964 -18.89 17.96 10.67
C LEU A 964 -17.93 16.81 11.03
N ASP A 965 -16.79 17.11 11.67
CA ASP A 965 -15.80 16.10 12.04
C ASP A 965 -16.35 15.08 13.06
N THR A 966 -17.04 15.56 14.10
CA THR A 966 -17.61 14.67 15.13
C THR A 966 -18.78 13.84 14.60
N PHE A 967 -19.53 14.36 13.62
CA PHE A 967 -20.58 13.63 12.92
C PHE A 967 -20.00 12.54 12.01
N ILE A 968 -19.02 12.89 11.17
CA ILE A 968 -18.33 11.95 10.27
C ILE A 968 -17.69 10.84 11.08
N GLN A 969 -17.00 11.18 12.17
CA GLN A 969 -16.37 10.20 13.04
C GLN A 969 -17.39 9.28 13.70
N ALA A 970 -18.50 9.81 14.21
CA ALA A 970 -19.56 8.99 14.82
C ALA A 970 -20.22 8.04 13.81
N LEU A 971 -20.38 8.49 12.56
CA LEU A 971 -20.90 7.68 11.46
C LEU A 971 -19.89 6.61 11.01
N GLU A 972 -18.62 6.98 10.83
CA GLU A 972 -17.52 6.06 10.50
C GLU A 972 -17.40 4.95 11.56
N ASP A 973 -17.27 5.35 12.83
CA ASP A 973 -17.21 4.41 13.94
C ASP A 973 -18.49 3.55 14.00
N GLY A 974 -19.65 4.12 13.69
CA GLY A 974 -20.91 3.40 13.64
C GLY A 974 -20.94 2.30 12.59
N ILE A 975 -20.42 2.58 11.39
CA ILE A 975 -20.33 1.64 10.28
C ILE A 975 -19.33 0.53 10.59
N ASN A 976 -18.15 0.88 11.09
CA ASN A 976 -17.09 -0.09 11.41
C ASN A 976 -17.37 -0.96 12.65
N ARG A 977 -18.48 -0.71 13.37
CA ARG A 977 -18.99 -1.59 14.43
C ARG A 977 -20.04 -2.58 13.94
N LEU A 978 -20.47 -2.50 12.69
CA LEU A 978 -21.51 -3.40 12.18
C LEU A 978 -20.97 -4.82 12.07
N THR A 979 -21.72 -5.75 12.64
CA THR A 979 -21.43 -7.18 12.56
C THR A 979 -22.64 -7.89 11.97
N GLY A 980 -22.42 -8.78 11.02
CA GLY A 980 -23.45 -9.61 10.41
C GLY A 980 -23.92 -10.73 11.36
N PRO A 981 -24.98 -11.46 11.00
CA PRO A 981 -25.46 -12.57 11.82
C PRO A 981 -24.38 -13.66 11.95
N SER A 982 -24.29 -14.28 13.13
CA SER A 982 -23.42 -15.44 13.35
C SER A 982 -23.97 -16.69 12.67
N ALA A 983 -23.08 -17.60 12.25
CA ALA A 983 -23.46 -18.88 11.65
C ALA A 983 -23.98 -19.93 12.66
N GLY A 984 -24.36 -19.51 13.88
CA GLY A 984 -24.74 -20.39 14.99
C GLY A 984 -23.53 -20.94 15.79
N ALA A 985 -23.79 -21.72 16.85
CA ALA A 985 -22.77 -22.43 17.65
C ALA A 985 -21.71 -21.55 18.35
N GLY A 986 -22.06 -20.35 18.82
CA GLY A 986 -21.14 -19.49 19.59
C GLY A 986 -20.05 -18.80 18.77
N LEU A 987 -20.22 -18.77 17.43
CA LEU A 987 -19.38 -18.07 16.47
C LEU A 987 -19.65 -16.56 16.45
N THR A 988 -18.64 -15.81 16.03
CA THR A 988 -18.69 -14.37 15.75
C THR A 988 -19.14 -14.15 14.30
N GLY A 989 -20.09 -13.23 14.08
CA GLY A 989 -20.52 -12.88 12.73
C GLY A 989 -19.43 -12.11 11.96
N PRO A 990 -19.51 -12.03 10.62
CA PRO A 990 -18.58 -11.22 9.83
C PRO A 990 -18.71 -9.74 10.21
N SER A 991 -17.61 -9.06 10.51
CA SER A 991 -17.61 -7.64 10.88
C SER A 991 -17.19 -6.74 9.73
N VAL A 992 -17.76 -5.53 9.69
CA VAL A 992 -17.26 -4.44 8.84
C VAL A 992 -16.01 -3.84 9.48
N SER A 993 -14.98 -3.56 8.69
CA SER A 993 -13.79 -2.88 9.18
C SER A 993 -13.17 -2.00 8.09
N GLY A 994 -12.59 -0.87 8.49
CA GLY A 994 -11.81 0.00 7.62
C GLY A 994 -12.60 0.88 6.67
N VAL A 995 -13.93 1.00 6.86
CA VAL A 995 -14.71 1.98 6.12
C VAL A 995 -14.26 3.37 6.53
N LYS A 996 -14.00 4.23 5.55
CA LYS A 996 -13.67 5.65 5.75
C LYS A 996 -14.79 6.54 5.25
N VAL A 997 -15.19 7.48 6.10
CA VAL A 997 -16.17 8.51 5.78
C VAL A 997 -15.43 9.83 5.68
N SER A 998 -15.58 10.53 4.56
CA SER A 998 -15.01 11.85 4.35
C SER A 998 -16.05 12.80 3.75
N TYR A 999 -15.77 14.10 3.80
CA TYR A 999 -16.60 15.14 3.21
C TYR A 999 -15.84 15.83 2.09
N ASP A 1000 -16.47 15.92 0.93
CA ASP A 1000 -15.94 16.66 -0.22
C ASP A 1000 -16.58 18.06 -0.26
N GLY A 1001 -15.78 19.08 0.04
CA GLY A 1001 -16.22 20.48 0.06
C GLY A 1001 -16.56 21.06 -1.32
N ALA A 1002 -16.09 20.46 -2.43
CA ALA A 1002 -16.42 20.92 -3.77
C ALA A 1002 -17.84 20.49 -4.18
N THR A 1003 -18.23 19.28 -3.79
CA THR A 1003 -19.55 18.70 -4.09
C THR A 1003 -20.55 18.81 -2.95
N ASN A 1004 -20.10 19.30 -1.77
CA ASN A 1004 -20.87 19.37 -0.52
C ASN A 1004 -21.48 18.00 -0.15
N SER A 1005 -20.74 16.91 -0.30
CA SER A 1005 -21.27 15.54 -0.16
C SER A 1005 -20.42 14.66 0.77
N LEU A 1006 -21.05 13.62 1.33
CA LEU A 1006 -20.34 12.57 2.07
C LEU A 1006 -19.82 11.49 1.12
N LYS A 1007 -18.56 11.09 1.30
CA LYS A 1007 -17.90 10.02 0.55
C LYS A 1007 -17.55 8.87 1.51
N PHE A 1008 -17.96 7.67 1.16
CA PHE A 1008 -17.72 6.43 1.88
C PHE A 1008 -16.77 5.55 1.06
N THR A 1009 -15.71 5.02 1.67
CA THR A 1009 -14.73 4.14 1.02
C THR A 1009 -14.56 2.89 1.87
N THR A 1010 -14.67 1.69 1.30
CA THR A 1010 -14.48 0.44 2.05
C THR A 1010 -13.03 0.20 2.45
N GLY A 1011 -12.82 -0.59 3.51
CA GLY A 1011 -11.49 -1.11 3.87
C GLY A 1011 -11.06 -2.28 2.98
N THR A 1012 -12.00 -2.97 2.34
CA THR A 1012 -11.76 -4.03 1.36
C THR A 1012 -11.54 -3.46 -0.05
N SER A 1013 -10.80 -4.18 -0.89
CA SER A 1013 -10.57 -3.84 -2.30
C SER A 1013 -10.86 -5.02 -3.24
N GLY A 1014 -11.16 -4.73 -4.51
CA GLY A 1014 -11.48 -5.74 -5.54
C GLY A 1014 -12.95 -5.75 -5.97
N GLU A 1015 -13.30 -6.63 -6.91
CA GLU A 1015 -14.66 -6.73 -7.46
C GLU A 1015 -15.74 -7.15 -6.43
N ASP A 1016 -15.33 -7.88 -5.38
CA ASP A 1016 -16.21 -8.31 -4.30
C ASP A 1016 -16.52 -7.19 -3.29
N SER A 1017 -15.75 -6.09 -3.32
CA SER A 1017 -15.98 -4.95 -2.43
C SER A 1017 -17.25 -4.19 -2.82
N PHE A 1018 -18.09 -3.93 -1.83
CA PHE A 1018 -19.38 -3.30 -2.02
C PHE A 1018 -19.71 -2.37 -0.84
N ILE A 1019 -20.31 -1.21 -1.14
CA ILE A 1019 -20.86 -0.33 -0.10
C ILE A 1019 -22.13 0.36 -0.55
N LYS A 1020 -23.13 0.36 0.33
CA LYS A 1020 -24.36 1.14 0.18
C LYS A 1020 -24.77 1.70 1.52
N VAL A 1021 -24.88 3.03 1.60
CA VAL A 1021 -25.35 3.76 2.77
C VAL A 1021 -26.60 4.54 2.39
N THR A 1022 -27.72 4.27 3.06
CA THR A 1022 -29.00 4.95 2.86
C THR A 1022 -29.39 5.65 4.15
N GLY A 1023 -29.74 6.93 4.08
CA GLY A 1023 -30.12 7.73 5.24
C GLY A 1023 -31.14 8.80 4.86
N ASP A 1024 -31.40 9.71 5.80
CA ASP A 1024 -32.28 10.84 5.55
C ASP A 1024 -31.79 11.72 4.38
N ALA A 1025 -32.73 12.32 3.64
CA ALA A 1025 -32.42 13.19 2.51
C ALA A 1025 -31.57 14.41 2.92
N LEU A 1026 -31.67 14.84 4.19
CA LEU A 1026 -30.88 15.92 4.76
C LEU A 1026 -29.36 15.67 4.66
N TRP A 1027 -28.95 14.40 4.74
CA TRP A 1027 -27.54 13.98 4.61
C TRP A 1027 -27.13 13.71 3.16
N GLY A 1028 -28.04 13.85 2.20
CA GLY A 1028 -27.80 13.53 0.80
C GLY A 1028 -27.68 12.03 0.51
N LEU A 1029 -28.38 11.17 1.28
CA LEU A 1029 -28.23 9.71 1.23
C LEU A 1029 -29.53 8.94 0.90
N SER A 1030 -30.58 9.61 0.43
CA SER A 1030 -31.90 8.98 0.22
C SER A 1030 -32.08 8.24 -1.11
N SER A 1031 -31.22 8.48 -2.12
CA SER A 1031 -31.32 7.88 -3.47
C SER A 1031 -29.96 7.80 -4.16
N VAL A 1032 -28.95 7.30 -3.45
CA VAL A 1032 -27.57 7.23 -3.94
C VAL A 1032 -27.27 5.84 -4.48
N GLN A 1033 -26.52 5.78 -5.58
CA GLN A 1033 -26.05 4.52 -6.17
C GLN A 1033 -25.04 3.84 -5.23
N ALA A 1034 -25.08 2.51 -5.15
CA ALA A 1034 -24.10 1.75 -4.38
C ALA A 1034 -22.70 1.87 -5.02
N GLY A 1035 -21.68 1.91 -4.18
CA GLY A 1035 -20.28 1.81 -4.58
C GLY A 1035 -19.88 0.35 -4.80
N ARG A 1036 -19.02 0.11 -5.79
CA ARG A 1036 -18.34 -1.18 -6.04
C ARG A 1036 -16.85 -0.96 -6.19
N GLY A 1037 -16.06 -1.87 -5.66
CA GLY A 1037 -14.62 -1.91 -5.91
C GLY A 1037 -14.31 -2.49 -7.28
N ALA A 1038 -13.03 -2.49 -7.63
CA ALA A 1038 -12.57 -3.08 -8.89
C ALA A 1038 -11.22 -3.75 -8.69
N THR A 1039 -11.09 -4.97 -9.20
CA THR A 1039 -9.80 -5.65 -9.27
C THR A 1039 -8.97 -5.00 -10.36
N SER A 1040 -7.78 -4.52 -9.99
CA SER A 1040 -6.88 -3.88 -10.96
C SER A 1040 -6.36 -4.90 -11.98
N THR A 1041 -6.12 -4.46 -13.20
CA THR A 1041 -5.45 -5.24 -14.24
C THR A 1041 -4.13 -4.60 -14.61
N TRP A 1042 -3.17 -5.40 -15.02
CA TRP A 1042 -1.89 -4.94 -15.53
C TRP A 1042 -1.52 -5.74 -16.77
N ILE A 1043 -0.73 -5.14 -17.66
CA ILE A 1043 -0.23 -5.83 -18.83
C ILE A 1043 1.17 -6.31 -18.49
N LYS A 1044 1.43 -7.62 -18.61
CA LYS A 1044 2.79 -8.12 -18.46
C LYS A 1044 3.57 -7.78 -19.73
N PRO A 1045 4.54 -6.84 -19.69
CA PRO A 1045 5.30 -6.49 -20.87
C PRO A 1045 6.10 -7.71 -21.32
N THR A 1046 5.90 -8.12 -22.57
CA THR A 1046 6.66 -9.22 -23.17
C THR A 1046 7.84 -8.62 -23.93
N GLN A 1047 9.04 -9.10 -23.63
CA GLN A 1047 10.23 -8.68 -24.36
C GLN A 1047 10.12 -9.12 -25.82
N PHE A 1048 10.41 -8.21 -26.74
CA PHE A 1048 10.44 -8.51 -28.16
C PHE A 1048 11.53 -9.54 -28.48
N THR A 1049 11.18 -10.52 -29.34
CA THR A 1049 12.12 -11.51 -29.84
C THR A 1049 12.19 -11.42 -31.36
N GLN A 1050 13.41 -11.34 -31.89
CA GLN A 1050 13.65 -11.40 -33.34
C GLN A 1050 14.03 -12.82 -33.72
N VAL A 1051 13.37 -13.37 -34.74
CA VAL A 1051 13.72 -14.69 -35.27
C VAL A 1051 14.99 -14.59 -36.11
N ALA A 1052 16.07 -15.21 -35.65
CA ALA A 1052 17.31 -15.34 -36.41
C ALA A 1052 17.55 -16.83 -36.71
N ASN A 1053 17.64 -17.20 -38.00
CA ASN A 1053 17.80 -18.59 -38.45
C ASN A 1053 16.75 -19.57 -37.89
N GLY A 1054 15.51 -19.13 -37.71
CA GLY A 1054 14.42 -19.95 -37.16
C GLY A 1054 14.40 -20.08 -35.63
N VAL A 1055 15.30 -19.38 -34.91
CA VAL A 1055 15.33 -19.34 -33.44
C VAL A 1055 14.95 -17.93 -32.96
N PRO A 1056 13.98 -17.78 -32.02
CA PRO A 1056 13.66 -16.50 -31.42
C PRO A 1056 14.79 -16.05 -30.49
N VAL A 1057 15.33 -14.85 -30.73
CA VAL A 1057 16.41 -14.24 -29.95
C VAL A 1057 15.88 -12.97 -29.29
N ALA A 1058 15.96 -12.89 -27.97
CA ALA A 1058 15.54 -11.74 -27.19
C ALA A 1058 16.37 -10.50 -27.53
N GLN A 1059 15.69 -9.35 -27.72
CA GLN A 1059 16.32 -8.10 -28.10
C GLN A 1059 16.38 -7.11 -26.93
N TYR A 1060 17.46 -6.35 -26.87
CA TYR A 1060 17.73 -5.32 -25.88
C TYR A 1060 18.00 -3.98 -26.56
N ILE A 1061 17.76 -2.89 -25.85
CA ILE A 1061 18.08 -1.53 -26.27
C ILE A 1061 19.25 -1.04 -25.43
N ASP A 1062 20.35 -0.67 -26.09
CA ASP A 1062 21.54 -0.13 -25.42
C ASP A 1062 21.35 1.32 -24.95
N LYS A 1063 22.35 1.86 -24.25
CA LYS A 1063 22.35 3.26 -23.74
C LYS A 1063 22.36 4.35 -24.82
N TYR A 1064 22.48 3.97 -26.08
CA TYR A 1064 22.44 4.87 -27.23
C TYR A 1064 21.13 4.72 -28.02
N GLY A 1065 20.21 3.85 -27.57
CA GLY A 1065 18.94 3.58 -28.22
C GLY A 1065 19.03 2.58 -29.38
N ASN A 1066 20.16 1.88 -29.53
CA ASN A 1066 20.32 0.85 -30.57
C ASN A 1066 19.89 -0.52 -30.07
N GLU A 1067 19.26 -1.29 -30.95
CA GLU A 1067 18.86 -2.66 -30.66
C GLU A 1067 20.06 -3.63 -30.74
N THR A 1068 20.13 -4.58 -29.80
CA THR A 1068 21.18 -5.58 -29.71
C THR A 1068 20.65 -6.90 -29.16
N ALA A 1069 21.14 -8.03 -29.69
CA ALA A 1069 20.85 -9.36 -29.20
C ALA A 1069 21.69 -9.77 -27.97
N SER A 1070 22.70 -8.98 -27.57
CA SER A 1070 23.52 -9.29 -26.40
C SER A 1070 22.82 -8.82 -25.13
N ALA A 1071 22.80 -9.67 -24.09
CA ALA A 1071 22.34 -9.31 -22.75
C ALA A 1071 23.42 -8.57 -21.92
N ASP A 1072 24.67 -8.47 -22.42
CA ASP A 1072 25.77 -7.89 -21.65
C ASP A 1072 25.49 -6.44 -21.26
N GLY A 1073 25.65 -6.12 -19.97
CA GLY A 1073 25.35 -4.80 -19.41
C GLY A 1073 23.88 -4.56 -19.04
N PHE A 1074 22.99 -5.53 -19.24
CA PHE A 1074 21.64 -5.53 -18.65
C PHE A 1074 21.68 -6.17 -17.26
N THR A 1075 21.17 -5.47 -16.25
CA THR A 1075 21.14 -5.96 -14.86
C THR A 1075 19.70 -6.13 -14.34
N ALA A 1076 18.85 -5.14 -14.58
CA ALA A 1076 17.43 -5.15 -14.21
C ALA A 1076 16.63 -4.21 -15.13
N LEU A 1077 15.31 -4.38 -15.15
CA LEU A 1077 14.41 -3.46 -15.83
C LEU A 1077 14.42 -2.09 -15.13
N PRO A 1078 14.62 -0.98 -15.87
CA PRO A 1078 14.41 0.36 -15.32
C PRO A 1078 12.92 0.60 -15.05
N ALA A 1079 12.61 1.63 -14.25
CA ALA A 1079 11.24 2.00 -13.91
C ALA A 1079 10.36 2.23 -15.16
N TRP A 1080 10.97 2.81 -16.20
CA TRP A 1080 10.36 3.07 -17.50
C TRP A 1080 11.33 2.67 -18.61
N SER A 1081 10.82 1.91 -19.58
CA SER A 1081 11.55 1.45 -20.76
C SER A 1081 10.94 2.03 -22.04
N PRO A 1082 11.75 2.41 -23.04
CA PRO A 1082 11.24 2.91 -24.31
C PRO A 1082 10.44 1.83 -25.04
N VAL A 1083 9.33 2.24 -25.66
CA VAL A 1083 8.47 1.35 -26.45
C VAL A 1083 8.65 1.66 -27.92
N TYR A 1084 8.75 0.64 -28.74
CA TYR A 1084 9.02 0.76 -30.17
C TYR A 1084 7.83 0.28 -30.99
N LEU A 1085 7.81 0.71 -32.25
CA LEU A 1085 6.90 0.18 -33.25
C LEU A 1085 7.56 -1.02 -33.93
N ASP A 1086 6.73 -1.88 -34.51
CA ASP A 1086 7.23 -2.88 -35.44
C ASP A 1086 7.94 -2.20 -36.62
N ARG A 1087 9.09 -2.77 -37.02
CA ARG A 1087 9.93 -2.18 -38.07
C ARG A 1087 9.16 -2.10 -39.37
N GLY A 1088 8.87 -0.89 -39.84
CA GLY A 1088 8.15 -0.67 -41.10
C GLY A 1088 6.63 -0.61 -40.94
N GLU A 1089 6.11 -0.55 -39.72
CA GLU A 1089 4.69 -0.35 -39.45
C GLU A 1089 4.24 1.06 -39.85
N LEU A 1090 3.09 1.13 -40.51
CA LEU A 1090 2.29 2.32 -40.77
C LEU A 1090 0.92 2.15 -40.09
N THR A 1091 0.59 3.08 -39.19
CA THR A 1091 -0.66 3.04 -38.44
C THR A 1091 -1.53 4.23 -38.80
N PHE A 1092 -2.79 3.94 -39.14
CA PHE A 1092 -3.81 4.91 -39.52
C PHE A 1092 -4.95 4.94 -38.49
N ASN A 1093 -5.46 6.13 -38.21
CA ASN A 1093 -6.67 6.27 -37.40
C ASN A 1093 -7.94 5.84 -38.18
N THR A 1094 -9.07 5.75 -37.49
CA THR A 1094 -10.38 5.45 -38.12
C THR A 1094 -10.83 6.50 -39.14
N ALA A 1095 -10.29 7.72 -39.08
CA ALA A 1095 -10.58 8.79 -40.04
C ALA A 1095 -9.70 8.73 -41.32
N GLY A 1096 -8.76 7.78 -41.40
CA GLY A 1096 -7.89 7.60 -42.57
C GLY A 1096 -6.61 8.44 -42.57
N GLY A 1097 -6.32 9.18 -41.50
CA GLY A 1097 -5.05 9.90 -41.33
C GLY A 1097 -3.95 8.99 -40.80
N LEU A 1098 -2.72 9.17 -41.30
CA LEU A 1098 -1.53 8.51 -40.76
C LEU A 1098 -1.23 9.08 -39.37
N ILE A 1099 -1.15 8.20 -38.36
CA ILE A 1099 -0.74 8.58 -37.00
C ILE A 1099 0.69 8.18 -36.70
N SER A 1100 1.22 7.18 -37.42
CA SER A 1100 2.59 6.72 -37.27
C SER A 1100 3.09 6.10 -38.56
N PRO A 1101 4.34 6.33 -38.98
CA PRO A 1101 5.36 7.18 -38.35
C PRO A 1101 5.19 8.66 -38.72
N THR A 1102 5.45 9.56 -37.76
CA THR A 1102 5.28 11.03 -37.94
C THR A 1102 6.49 11.71 -38.59
N THR A 1103 7.69 11.16 -38.45
CA THR A 1103 8.97 11.72 -38.95
C THR A 1103 9.59 10.95 -40.12
N GLY A 1104 8.81 10.08 -40.78
CA GLY A 1104 9.30 9.18 -41.83
C GLY A 1104 10.08 7.97 -41.28
N SER A 1105 10.13 6.90 -42.08
CA SER A 1105 10.79 5.63 -41.77
C SER A 1105 12.21 5.60 -42.33
N LYS A 1106 13.21 5.79 -41.46
CA LYS A 1106 14.61 5.53 -41.83
C LYS A 1106 14.80 4.04 -42.13
N LEU A 1107 15.50 3.70 -43.20
CA LEU A 1107 15.91 2.33 -43.50
C LEU A 1107 17.29 2.04 -42.94
N ASP A 1108 17.56 0.77 -42.63
CA ASP A 1108 18.89 0.30 -42.30
C ASP A 1108 19.85 0.58 -43.47
N THR A 1109 21.11 0.90 -43.15
CA THR A 1109 22.12 1.21 -44.15
C THR A 1109 22.34 -0.01 -45.05
N ILE A 1110 22.12 0.18 -46.35
CA ILE A 1110 22.25 -0.88 -47.36
C ILE A 1110 23.70 -0.94 -47.79
N TYR A 1111 24.34 -2.10 -47.69
CA TYR A 1111 25.62 -2.32 -48.34
C TYR A 1111 25.36 -2.86 -49.75
N LEU A 1112 25.69 -2.07 -50.76
CA LEU A 1112 25.47 -2.46 -52.15
C LEU A 1112 26.45 -3.58 -52.54
N PRO A 1113 26.03 -4.55 -53.37
CA PRO A 1113 26.90 -5.62 -53.85
C PRO A 1113 28.18 -5.08 -54.50
N ASP A 1114 29.23 -5.89 -54.51
CA ASP A 1114 30.51 -5.61 -55.19
C ASP A 1114 31.29 -4.37 -54.68
N GLY A 1115 31.10 -3.98 -53.43
CA GLY A 1115 31.88 -2.92 -52.79
C GLY A 1115 31.54 -1.50 -53.28
N LYS A 1116 30.36 -1.32 -53.87
CA LYS A 1116 29.87 -0.04 -54.43
C LYS A 1116 29.40 1.00 -53.40
N GLY A 1117 29.81 0.86 -52.14
CA GLY A 1117 29.47 1.77 -51.04
C GLY A 1117 28.20 1.38 -50.29
N SER A 1118 27.73 2.30 -49.44
CA SER A 1118 26.53 2.12 -48.62
C SER A 1118 25.47 3.17 -48.96
N LEU A 1119 24.20 2.78 -48.94
CA LEU A 1119 23.07 3.65 -49.24
C LEU A 1119 22.19 3.82 -47.99
N SER A 1120 21.97 5.06 -47.54
CA SER A 1120 21.10 5.35 -46.38
C SER A 1120 19.88 6.17 -46.80
N ILE A 1121 18.72 5.51 -46.86
CA ILE A 1121 17.47 6.09 -47.35
C ILE A 1121 16.50 6.33 -46.19
N ASN A 1122 15.83 7.47 -46.19
CA ASN A 1122 14.63 7.72 -45.39
C ASN A 1122 13.38 7.74 -46.30
N ILE A 1123 12.29 7.11 -45.87
CA ILE A 1123 11.00 7.17 -46.57
C ILE A 1123 9.99 7.98 -45.77
N ASP A 1124 9.56 9.11 -46.29
CA ASP A 1124 8.52 9.94 -45.70
C ASP A 1124 7.14 9.56 -46.24
N TYR A 1125 6.29 9.06 -45.34
CA TYR A 1125 4.90 8.68 -45.59
C TYR A 1125 3.87 9.73 -45.15
N SER A 1126 4.28 10.89 -44.64
CA SER A 1126 3.40 11.89 -44.01
C SER A 1126 2.22 12.37 -44.89
N LYS A 1127 2.35 12.25 -46.22
CA LYS A 1127 1.30 12.58 -47.19
C LYS A 1127 0.39 11.39 -47.55
N SER A 1128 0.53 10.26 -46.85
CA SER A 1128 -0.26 9.07 -47.07
C SER A 1128 -1.55 9.08 -46.26
N THR A 1129 -2.58 8.48 -46.84
CA THR A 1129 -3.95 8.43 -46.30
C THR A 1129 -4.52 7.04 -46.49
N GLN A 1130 -5.61 6.72 -45.78
CA GLN A 1130 -6.34 5.48 -45.95
C GLN A 1130 -7.83 5.75 -46.11
N TYR A 1131 -8.35 5.55 -47.31
CA TYR A 1131 -9.78 5.67 -47.64
C TYR A 1131 -10.28 4.43 -48.36
N THR A 1132 -11.60 4.31 -48.51
CA THR A 1132 -12.25 3.21 -49.25
C THR A 1132 -11.99 3.25 -50.76
N SER A 1133 -11.33 4.29 -51.27
CA SER A 1133 -10.88 4.33 -52.67
C SER A 1133 -9.78 3.30 -52.94
N PRO A 1134 -9.63 2.85 -54.21
CA PRO A 1134 -8.55 1.96 -54.61
C PRO A 1134 -7.16 2.50 -54.25
N PHE A 1135 -6.18 1.60 -54.18
CA PHE A 1135 -4.79 2.00 -53.98
C PHE A 1135 -4.32 2.98 -55.05
N ALA A 1136 -3.74 4.10 -54.63
CA ALA A 1136 -3.24 5.13 -55.53
C ALA A 1136 -1.95 5.76 -55.01
N VAL A 1137 -1.03 6.10 -55.94
CA VAL A 1137 0.14 6.92 -55.64
C VAL A 1137 -0.25 8.39 -55.86
N LEU A 1138 -0.42 9.15 -54.78
CA LEU A 1138 -0.82 10.56 -54.79
C LEU A 1138 0.36 11.49 -55.09
N SER A 1139 1.55 11.17 -54.54
CA SER A 1139 2.80 11.88 -54.83
C SER A 1139 3.99 10.95 -54.65
N GLN A 1140 4.97 11.06 -55.54
CA GLN A 1140 6.21 10.29 -55.50
C GLN A 1140 7.37 11.20 -55.90
N SER A 1141 8.39 11.33 -55.04
CA SER A 1141 9.60 12.11 -55.32
C SER A 1141 10.80 11.52 -54.57
N GLN A 1142 12.00 11.76 -55.09
CA GLN A 1142 13.26 11.40 -54.43
C GLN A 1142 14.33 12.45 -54.75
N ASP A 1143 15.33 12.58 -53.89
CA ASP A 1143 16.34 13.63 -54.00
C ASP A 1143 17.60 13.24 -54.78
N GLY A 1144 17.90 11.96 -55.02
CA GLY A 1144 19.09 11.54 -55.76
C GLY A 1144 19.10 11.96 -57.24
N ALA A 1145 20.29 12.02 -57.83
CA ALA A 1145 20.49 12.38 -59.24
C ALA A 1145 21.74 11.72 -59.84
N PRO A 1146 21.70 11.33 -61.14
CA PRO A 1146 22.88 10.82 -61.84
C PRO A 1146 23.84 11.97 -62.22
N GLU A 1147 25.05 11.59 -62.64
CA GLU A 1147 26.03 12.53 -63.20
C GLU A 1147 25.49 13.23 -64.47
N GLY A 1148 25.77 14.54 -64.61
CA GLY A 1148 25.34 15.37 -65.74
C GLY A 1148 26.50 16.08 -66.44
N ASP A 1149 26.41 16.15 -67.78
CA ASP A 1149 27.33 16.87 -68.68
C ASP A 1149 26.89 18.33 -68.86
N LEU A 1150 27.81 19.26 -69.11
CA LEU A 1150 27.47 20.67 -69.40
C LEU A 1150 26.75 20.79 -70.75
N VAL A 1151 25.51 21.28 -70.76
CA VAL A 1151 24.69 21.46 -71.97
C VAL A 1151 24.47 22.91 -72.37
N GLY A 1152 24.69 23.87 -71.46
CA GLY A 1152 24.52 25.29 -71.77
C GLY A 1152 25.17 26.23 -70.75
N LEU A 1153 25.49 27.43 -71.21
CA LEU A 1153 25.97 28.54 -70.39
C LEU A 1153 25.06 29.75 -70.63
N SER A 1154 24.55 30.36 -69.57
CA SER A 1154 23.79 31.60 -69.62
C SER A 1154 24.44 32.64 -68.73
N ILE A 1155 24.56 33.88 -69.22
CA ILE A 1155 25.09 35.00 -68.45
C ILE A 1155 23.97 36.05 -68.35
N ALA A 1156 23.55 36.36 -67.13
CA ALA A 1156 22.49 37.32 -66.86
C ALA A 1156 23.00 38.78 -66.93
N ASP A 1157 22.06 39.73 -66.94
CA ASP A 1157 22.39 41.16 -67.11
C ASP A 1157 23.15 41.76 -65.91
N ASP A 1158 23.04 41.11 -64.74
CA ASP A 1158 23.81 41.41 -63.52
C ASP A 1158 25.20 40.75 -63.50
N GLY A 1159 25.55 40.04 -64.58
CA GLY A 1159 26.82 39.34 -64.74
C GLY A 1159 26.84 37.93 -64.13
N LEU A 1160 25.74 37.39 -63.58
CA LEU A 1160 25.73 36.03 -63.04
C LEU A 1160 25.90 35.00 -64.16
N VAL A 1161 26.91 34.12 -64.02
CA VAL A 1161 27.23 33.06 -64.96
C VAL A 1161 26.68 31.74 -64.45
N ASN A 1162 25.67 31.20 -65.12
CA ASN A 1162 25.05 29.92 -64.79
C ASN A 1162 25.38 28.85 -65.84
N ALA A 1163 25.84 27.70 -65.36
CA ALA A 1163 26.00 26.47 -66.14
C ALA A 1163 24.75 25.59 -65.99
N SER A 1164 24.23 25.10 -67.10
CA SER A 1164 23.13 24.12 -67.13
C SER A 1164 23.67 22.76 -67.55
N TYR A 1165 23.29 21.71 -66.82
CA TYR A 1165 23.76 20.33 -67.04
C TYR A 1165 22.65 19.41 -67.57
N SER A 1166 23.03 18.32 -68.23
CA SER A 1166 22.11 17.34 -68.84
C SER A 1166 21.26 16.59 -67.82
N ASN A 1167 21.69 16.52 -66.56
CA ASN A 1167 20.92 15.96 -65.44
C ASN A 1167 19.88 16.95 -64.86
N GLY A 1168 19.67 18.11 -65.51
CA GLY A 1168 18.71 19.13 -65.11
C GLY A 1168 19.20 20.06 -64.00
N THR A 1169 20.39 19.86 -63.46
CA THR A 1169 20.98 20.75 -62.45
C THR A 1169 21.51 22.04 -63.08
N GLN A 1170 21.47 23.13 -62.32
CA GLN A 1170 22.10 24.41 -62.69
C GLN A 1170 23.08 24.81 -61.60
N GLN A 1171 24.27 25.28 -61.98
CA GLN A 1171 25.30 25.73 -61.06
C GLN A 1171 25.74 27.15 -61.40
N SER A 1172 25.75 28.02 -60.38
CA SER A 1172 26.31 29.36 -60.49
C SER A 1172 27.84 29.29 -60.41
N LEU A 1173 28.53 29.65 -61.50
CA LEU A 1173 30.00 29.57 -61.60
C LEU A 1173 30.71 30.81 -61.04
N GLY A 1174 30.03 31.95 -61.03
CA GLY A 1174 30.58 33.24 -60.58
C GLY A 1174 29.78 34.41 -61.14
N LYS A 1175 30.08 35.62 -60.68
CA LYS A 1175 29.48 36.85 -61.19
C LYS A 1175 30.54 37.75 -61.82
N ILE A 1176 30.35 38.12 -63.09
CA ILE A 1176 31.24 39.03 -63.82
C ILE A 1176 31.13 40.41 -63.19
N VAL A 1177 32.26 40.88 -62.68
CA VAL A 1177 32.35 42.20 -62.03
C VAL A 1177 32.80 43.26 -63.04
N LEU A 1178 32.43 44.50 -62.76
CA LEU A 1178 32.88 45.66 -63.53
C LEU A 1178 33.78 46.54 -62.67
N ALA A 1179 34.76 47.17 -63.33
CA ALA A 1179 35.64 48.17 -62.74
C ALA A 1179 35.24 49.57 -63.21
N ASN A 1180 35.10 50.52 -62.30
CA ASN A 1180 34.89 51.93 -62.63
C ASN A 1180 35.99 52.80 -62.00
N PHE A 1181 36.19 54.00 -62.53
CA PHE A 1181 37.26 54.92 -62.12
C PHE A 1181 36.68 56.30 -61.83
N SER A 1182 37.23 57.00 -60.84
CA SER A 1182 36.82 58.38 -60.54
C SER A 1182 37.06 59.31 -61.73
N ASN A 1183 38.11 59.06 -62.52
CA ASN A 1183 38.40 59.79 -63.76
C ASN A 1183 38.80 58.80 -64.87
N PRO A 1184 37.87 58.29 -65.69
CA PRO A 1184 38.17 57.35 -66.76
C PRO A 1184 39.15 57.92 -67.80
N ALA A 1185 39.10 59.22 -68.09
CA ALA A 1185 40.02 59.87 -69.04
C ALA A 1185 41.49 59.85 -68.59
N GLY A 1186 41.76 59.62 -67.30
CA GLY A 1186 43.10 59.46 -66.74
C GLY A 1186 43.70 58.06 -66.95
N LEU A 1187 42.97 57.12 -67.55
CA LEU A 1187 43.46 55.77 -67.80
C LEU A 1187 44.59 55.78 -68.83
N ARG A 1188 45.62 54.96 -68.60
CA ARG A 1188 46.74 54.82 -69.53
C ARG A 1188 46.45 53.70 -70.53
N GLN A 1189 46.31 54.06 -71.80
CA GLN A 1189 46.14 53.07 -72.87
C GLN A 1189 47.42 52.26 -73.11
N ILE A 1190 47.27 50.96 -73.37
CA ILE A 1190 48.40 50.04 -73.63
C ILE A 1190 48.25 49.22 -74.91
N GLY A 1191 47.09 49.26 -75.55
CA GLY A 1191 46.83 48.56 -76.82
C GLY A 1191 45.36 48.66 -77.21
N ASN A 1192 45.01 48.16 -78.39
CA ASN A 1192 43.69 48.04 -79.04
C ASN A 1192 42.50 47.80 -78.07
N SER A 1193 42.06 48.83 -77.32
CA SER A 1193 41.03 48.85 -76.25
C SER A 1193 41.41 48.40 -74.82
N SER A 1194 42.69 48.23 -74.49
CA SER A 1194 43.16 47.86 -73.15
C SER A 1194 43.82 49.03 -72.42
N PHE A 1195 43.60 49.11 -71.11
CA PHE A 1195 44.00 50.22 -70.25
C PHE A 1195 44.60 49.75 -68.91
N TYR A 1196 45.58 50.51 -68.40
CA TYR A 1196 46.03 50.45 -67.01
C TYR A 1196 45.47 51.61 -66.20
N ALA A 1197 45.21 51.35 -64.92
CA ALA A 1197 44.99 52.41 -63.94
C ALA A 1197 46.27 53.26 -63.80
N SER A 1198 46.10 54.57 -63.72
CA SER A 1198 47.17 55.53 -63.47
C SER A 1198 46.86 56.35 -62.22
N TYR A 1199 47.84 57.11 -61.72
CA TYR A 1199 47.58 58.07 -60.64
C TYR A 1199 46.46 59.07 -61.01
N ALA A 1200 46.37 59.47 -62.29
CA ALA A 1200 45.38 60.43 -62.76
C ALA A 1200 43.96 59.84 -62.90
N SER A 1201 43.81 58.51 -63.02
CA SER A 1201 42.50 57.85 -63.04
C SER A 1201 41.93 57.58 -61.65
N GLY A 1202 42.80 57.52 -60.64
CA GLY A 1202 42.50 56.93 -59.34
C GLY A 1202 42.54 55.40 -59.37
N SER A 1203 42.28 54.78 -58.22
CA SER A 1203 42.16 53.32 -58.09
C SER A 1203 40.88 52.80 -58.75
N ALA A 1204 40.91 51.55 -59.19
CA ALA A 1204 39.73 50.87 -59.71
C ALA A 1204 38.75 50.59 -58.56
N LYS A 1205 37.49 50.96 -58.76
CA LYS A 1205 36.37 50.55 -57.90
C LYS A 1205 35.70 49.35 -58.57
N ILE A 1206 35.70 48.21 -57.90
CA ILE A 1206 35.04 47.00 -58.40
C ILE A 1206 33.62 46.94 -57.84
N GLY A 1207 32.66 46.54 -58.67
CA GLY A 1207 31.27 46.34 -58.25
C GLY A 1207 30.54 45.35 -59.15
N GLU A 1208 29.35 44.97 -58.70
CA GLU A 1208 28.45 44.10 -59.47
C GLU A 1208 27.90 44.85 -60.68
N ALA A 1209 27.74 44.16 -61.81
CA ALA A 1209 27.10 44.75 -62.98
C ALA A 1209 25.62 45.08 -62.67
N GLY A 1210 25.14 46.22 -63.17
CA GLY A 1210 23.79 46.73 -62.92
C GLY A 1210 23.59 47.39 -61.56
N SER A 1211 24.58 47.37 -60.67
CA SER A 1211 24.54 48.09 -59.40
C SER A 1211 24.79 49.60 -59.57
N ALA A 1212 24.44 50.41 -58.56
CA ALA A 1212 24.57 51.87 -58.65
C ALA A 1212 26.02 52.30 -58.96
N GLY A 1213 26.23 52.98 -60.10
CA GLY A 1213 27.55 53.41 -60.57
C GLY A 1213 28.27 52.43 -61.50
N PHE A 1214 27.61 51.33 -61.88
CA PHE A 1214 28.09 50.33 -62.84
C PHE A 1214 27.01 50.03 -63.89
N GLY A 1215 27.41 49.85 -65.14
CA GLY A 1215 26.53 49.43 -66.23
C GLY A 1215 26.12 47.96 -66.11
N THR A 1216 25.18 47.53 -66.94
CA THR A 1216 24.80 46.11 -67.05
C THR A 1216 25.71 45.39 -68.04
N VAL A 1217 25.89 44.09 -67.86
CA VAL A 1217 26.54 43.23 -68.85
C VAL A 1217 25.47 42.65 -69.75
N ARG A 1218 25.77 42.46 -71.03
CA ARG A 1218 24.89 41.77 -71.96
C ARG A 1218 25.64 40.66 -72.67
N SER A 1219 25.13 39.45 -72.54
CA SER A 1219 25.66 38.25 -73.21
C SER A 1219 25.25 38.19 -74.68
N GLY A 1220 26.09 37.58 -75.52
CA GLY A 1220 25.83 37.48 -76.95
C GLY A 1220 25.92 38.83 -77.65
N ALA A 1221 26.80 39.73 -77.22
CA ALA A 1221 26.94 41.05 -77.81
C ALA A 1221 28.36 41.60 -77.65
N THR A 1222 28.77 42.51 -78.54
CA THR A 1222 30.04 43.26 -78.42
C THR A 1222 29.80 44.76 -78.56
N GLU A 1223 30.61 45.57 -77.89
CA GLU A 1223 30.57 47.04 -78.03
C GLU A 1223 31.45 47.46 -79.24
N SER A 1224 30.86 48.09 -80.26
CA SER A 1224 31.61 48.67 -81.39
C SER A 1224 32.40 49.91 -80.96
N ALA A 1225 33.38 50.35 -81.76
CA ALA A 1225 34.06 51.62 -81.51
C ALA A 1225 33.07 52.79 -81.45
N ASN A 1226 33.28 53.76 -80.55
CA ASN A 1226 32.49 55.00 -80.49
C ASN A 1226 32.95 56.07 -81.51
N VAL A 1227 33.61 55.63 -82.58
CA VAL A 1227 34.15 56.49 -83.64
C VAL A 1227 33.10 56.68 -84.72
N ASP A 1228 32.69 57.93 -84.96
CA ASP A 1228 31.89 58.27 -86.13
C ASP A 1228 32.82 58.53 -87.31
N LEU A 1229 32.85 57.56 -88.24
CA LEU A 1229 33.68 57.62 -89.45
C LEU A 1229 33.42 58.89 -90.28
N THR A 1230 32.18 59.35 -90.34
CA THR A 1230 31.83 60.52 -91.15
C THR A 1230 32.40 61.80 -90.53
N ALA A 1231 32.29 61.94 -89.21
CA ALA A 1231 32.86 63.06 -88.47
C ALA A 1231 34.40 63.07 -88.53
N GLU A 1232 35.05 61.92 -88.32
CA GLU A 1232 36.51 61.83 -88.38
C GLU A 1232 37.07 62.14 -89.77
N LEU A 1233 36.39 61.75 -90.85
CA LEU A 1233 36.83 62.09 -92.22
C LEU A 1233 36.73 63.60 -92.49
N VAL A 1234 35.73 64.28 -91.93
CA VAL A 1234 35.61 65.76 -92.01
C VAL A 1234 36.70 66.44 -91.17
N ASP A 1235 36.95 65.94 -89.96
CA ASP A 1235 38.03 66.43 -89.10
C ASP A 1235 39.39 66.23 -89.79
N LEU A 1236 39.62 65.09 -90.47
CA LEU A 1236 40.84 64.82 -91.22
C LEU A 1236 41.06 65.85 -92.35
N ILE A 1237 40.01 66.16 -93.12
CA ILE A 1237 40.09 67.17 -94.18
C ILE A 1237 40.37 68.56 -93.58
N THR A 1238 39.78 68.88 -92.43
CA THR A 1238 39.99 70.16 -91.75
C THR A 1238 41.42 70.28 -91.24
N GLU A 1239 41.96 69.24 -90.62
CA GLU A 1239 43.34 69.25 -90.12
C GLU A 1239 44.37 69.19 -91.24
N GLN A 1240 44.07 68.55 -92.37
CA GLN A 1240 44.91 68.59 -93.57
C GLN A 1240 44.98 70.02 -94.13
N ARG A 1241 43.85 70.74 -94.14
CA ARG A 1241 43.83 72.16 -94.53
C ARG A 1241 44.63 73.03 -93.55
N ASN A 1242 44.50 72.79 -92.24
CA ASN A 1242 45.29 73.50 -91.22
C ASN A 1242 46.79 73.26 -91.36
N PHE A 1243 47.19 72.01 -91.64
CA PHE A 1243 48.58 71.65 -91.93
C PHE A 1243 49.09 72.36 -93.18
N GLN A 1244 48.33 72.34 -94.30
CA GLN A 1244 48.70 73.03 -95.54
C GLN A 1244 48.79 74.56 -95.35
N ALA A 1245 47.86 75.16 -94.63
CA ALA A 1245 47.86 76.59 -94.33
C ALA A 1245 49.08 76.99 -93.48
N SER A 1246 49.41 76.20 -92.45
CA SER A 1246 50.60 76.44 -91.61
C SER A 1246 51.90 76.21 -92.37
N ALA A 1247 51.96 75.20 -93.25
CA ALA A 1247 53.11 74.95 -94.12
C ALA A 1247 53.31 76.08 -95.14
N LYS A 1248 52.23 76.59 -95.74
CA LYS A 1248 52.28 77.76 -96.64
C LYS A 1248 52.72 79.02 -95.90
N ALA A 1249 52.29 79.21 -94.66
CA ALA A 1249 52.75 80.31 -93.82
C ALA A 1249 54.26 80.24 -93.54
N ILE A 1250 54.81 79.04 -93.25
CA ILE A 1250 56.25 78.81 -93.11
C ILE A 1250 57.00 79.06 -94.42
N GLU A 1251 56.48 78.58 -95.56
CA GLU A 1251 57.08 78.82 -96.88
C GLU A 1251 57.11 80.31 -97.23
N THR A 1252 56.05 81.04 -96.91
CA THR A 1252 55.96 82.49 -97.13
C THR A 1252 56.94 83.24 -96.22
N ASP A 1253 57.04 82.85 -94.94
CA ASP A 1253 57.99 83.46 -94.00
C ASP A 1253 59.45 83.14 -94.35
N ALA A 1254 59.73 81.92 -94.81
CA ALA A 1254 61.03 81.52 -95.34
C ALA A 1254 61.37 82.30 -96.62
N THR A 1255 60.41 82.49 -97.53
CA THR A 1255 60.58 83.32 -98.73
C THR A 1255 60.84 84.77 -98.36
N LEU A 1256 60.06 85.36 -97.43
CA LEU A 1256 60.28 86.72 -96.94
C LEU A 1256 61.64 86.87 -96.27
N THR A 1257 62.08 85.89 -95.47
CA THR A 1257 63.41 85.90 -94.84
C THR A 1257 64.51 85.77 -95.89
N GLN A 1258 64.34 84.90 -96.90
CA GLN A 1258 65.28 84.77 -98.03
C GLN A 1258 65.34 86.06 -98.85
N THR A 1259 64.21 86.73 -99.10
CA THR A 1259 64.14 88.04 -99.76
C THR A 1259 64.81 89.12 -98.89
N ILE A 1260 64.60 89.13 -97.57
CA ILE A 1260 65.29 90.05 -96.64
C ILE A 1260 66.81 89.81 -96.65
N ILE A 1261 67.24 88.54 -96.71
CA ILE A 1261 68.66 88.17 -96.84
C ILE A 1261 69.21 88.61 -98.20
N GLN A 1262 68.47 88.44 -99.30
CA GLN A 1262 68.85 88.87 -100.65
C GLN A 1262 68.79 90.40 -100.84
N ILE A 1263 68.04 91.14 -100.02
CA ILE A 1263 68.09 92.62 -99.98
C ILE A 1263 69.28 93.12 -99.14
N ARG A 1264 69.79 92.31 -98.21
CA ARG A 1264 70.97 92.64 -97.39
C ARG A 1264 72.30 92.22 -98.02
N ALA A 1265 72.28 91.23 -98.93
CA ALA A 1265 73.41 90.86 -99.79
C ALA A 1265 73.43 91.74 -101.04
#